data_AF-A0A7X7XZB2-F1
#
_entry.id   AF-A0A7X7XZB2-F1
#
_cell.length_a   1.000
_cell.length_b   1.000
_cell.length_c   1.000
_cell.angle_alpha   90.00
_cell.angle_beta   90.00
_cell.angle_gamma   90.00
#
_symmetry.space_group_name_H-M   'P 1'
#
loop_
_entity.id
_entity.type
_entity.pdbx_description
1 polymer ?
#
loop_
_entity_poly.entity_id
_entity_poly.type
_entity_poly.pdbx_seq_one_letter_code
_entity_poly.pdbx_strand_id
1 'polypeptide(L)'
;MVKKLVCVALTLVMLSVLVIPQGSVSAAGAYNYAEALQKAIYFYECQQAGPLPEWNRVEWRGDATMNDEVLGGWYDAGDHVKFNLPMAYSAAMLGWALYEYGDGIEASGQRPYLERNLAFALDYLVACDRGDSVVYQIGDGGADHKWWGSAEVIEKEMERPYFTCSASCVTGQMAAALAVGSIVLNNNTYLQHAKSLFKLADTKRSDAGYTEADGFYSSHSGFWDELLWAATWLYLATGDQEYLDKAESYIPKLNRQNQTTDIEYQWAHCWDDCHYGAMILLAIATGKEEYHEFAQKHLDWWTPQGYNGKSVSYTPGGLAHLDTWGPLRYSMNAAFLALVYSDSINDTALKQKYYNFAKSQIDYALGSNPENRSYVVGFGKNPPQRPHHRTAHGTWLDKRDIPDYHRHVLYGALVGGPTKSDSYKDDIEDYILNEVATDYNAGFVGVLCRMTAEYGGTTLQNFPPPEEREDEFFVEAAINQAGSHYTEIKALLNNRSSWPARLVKDFSYRYYLDLTEVFEAGATVDDITISIGYCEDGMDATISPLTHVSGNMYYITISYEDGTAICPIGQEQYAAELQFRIAAPPGTTYWDPSNDFSYQDLTKEVQKTKWMPVYDGTTRIFGEVPDGVVDPTPTTPTPTVTPTPTSTGNVLKGDINLDGTVDSTDLTLMKRFVLRKWPVRDISYPEPYGKLTPEEFVNGDVNSDNAIDSTDVTLLKRFILRKISTFPNS
;
A
#
# COMPACT_ATOMS: atom_id res chain seq x y z
N MET A 1 -29.60 29.59 63.28
CA MET A 1 -28.45 29.01 62.54
C MET A 1 -28.87 28.19 61.32
N VAL A 2 -29.96 27.41 61.37
CA VAL A 2 -30.38 26.52 60.28
C VAL A 2 -30.69 27.22 58.94
N LYS A 3 -31.29 28.42 58.95
CA LYS A 3 -31.58 29.17 57.70
C LYS A 3 -30.35 29.70 56.96
N LYS A 4 -29.22 29.95 57.65
CA LYS A 4 -27.98 30.42 56.99
C LYS A 4 -27.18 29.28 56.37
N LEU A 5 -27.27 28.07 56.93
CA LEU A 5 -26.63 26.87 56.37
C LEU A 5 -27.31 26.37 55.09
N VAL A 6 -28.64 26.49 54.99
CA VAL A 6 -29.39 26.10 53.79
C VAL A 6 -29.10 27.02 52.60
N CYS A 7 -28.93 28.33 52.81
CA CYS A 7 -28.56 29.25 51.74
C CYS A 7 -27.13 29.04 51.22
N VAL A 8 -26.18 28.68 52.10
CA VAL A 8 -24.78 28.39 51.69
C VAL A 8 -24.69 27.05 50.94
N ALA A 9 -25.46 26.04 51.36
CA ALA A 9 -25.53 24.77 50.64
C ALA A 9 -26.17 24.92 49.24
N LEU A 10 -27.22 25.73 49.10
CA LEU A 10 -27.85 26.00 47.80
C LEU A 10 -26.97 26.82 46.84
N THR A 11 -26.13 27.73 47.36
CA THR A 11 -25.18 28.47 46.53
C THR A 11 -23.99 27.62 46.10
N LEU A 12 -23.51 26.70 46.95
CA LEU A 12 -22.46 25.74 46.59
C LEU A 12 -22.95 24.70 45.55
N VAL A 13 -24.21 24.26 45.65
CA VAL A 13 -24.82 23.37 44.64
C VAL A 13 -25.03 24.10 43.31
N MET A 14 -25.43 25.38 43.31
CA MET A 14 -25.51 26.17 42.07
C MET A 14 -24.13 26.47 41.46
N LEU A 15 -23.07 26.67 42.27
CA LEU A 15 -21.72 26.84 41.74
C LEU A 15 -21.11 25.53 41.20
N SER A 16 -21.49 24.35 41.74
CA SER A 16 -21.02 23.07 41.21
C SER A 16 -21.67 22.66 39.87
N VAL A 17 -22.80 23.27 39.50
CA VAL A 17 -23.43 23.07 38.17
C VAL A 17 -22.78 23.95 37.09
N LEU A 18 -21.94 24.91 37.47
CA LEU A 18 -21.17 25.77 36.56
C LEU A 18 -19.77 25.21 36.21
N VAL A 19 -19.41 24.02 36.72
CA VAL A 19 -18.15 23.32 36.41
C VAL A 19 -18.44 21.96 35.76
N ILE A 20 -19.45 21.91 34.90
CA ILE A 20 -19.49 20.88 33.85
C ILE A 20 -18.51 21.38 32.79
N PRO A 21 -17.50 20.61 32.38
CA PRO A 21 -16.71 20.97 31.21
C PRO A 21 -17.73 21.18 30.10
N GLN A 22 -17.83 22.41 29.58
CA GLN A 22 -18.51 22.61 28.32
C GLN A 22 -17.68 21.85 27.31
N GLY A 23 -18.05 20.59 27.06
CA GLY A 23 -17.63 19.90 25.87
C GLY A 23 -18.00 20.84 24.74
N SER A 24 -17.00 21.28 23.98
CA SER A 24 -17.19 22.03 22.76
C SER A 24 -18.14 21.20 21.90
N VAL A 25 -19.40 21.62 21.83
CA VAL A 25 -20.36 21.05 20.90
C VAL A 25 -19.91 21.54 19.54
N SER A 26 -19.04 20.77 18.88
CA SER A 26 -18.67 21.06 17.50
C SER A 26 -19.93 20.89 16.64
N ALA A 27 -20.18 21.85 15.76
CA ALA A 27 -21.27 21.73 14.80
C ALA A 27 -21.00 20.48 13.94
N ALA A 28 -21.99 19.61 13.73
CA ALA A 28 -21.80 18.47 12.84
C ALA A 28 -21.46 18.98 11.43
N GLY A 29 -20.33 18.51 10.88
CA GLY A 29 -19.93 18.80 9.51
C GLY A 29 -20.96 18.30 8.49
N ALA A 30 -20.91 18.82 7.26
CA ALA A 30 -21.77 18.35 6.16
C ALA A 30 -21.48 16.89 5.78
N TYR A 31 -20.26 16.43 6.05
CA TYR A 31 -19.77 15.09 5.83
C TYR A 31 -19.03 14.58 7.06
N ASN A 32 -18.87 13.26 7.18
CA ASN A 32 -18.02 12.65 8.19
C ASN A 32 -16.54 12.72 7.75
N TYR A 33 -15.89 13.87 7.98
CA TYR A 33 -14.51 14.09 7.56
C TYR A 33 -13.51 13.11 8.21
N ALA A 34 -13.79 12.64 9.44
CA ALA A 34 -12.95 11.64 10.11
C ALA A 34 -12.95 10.29 9.37
N GLU A 35 -14.11 9.83 8.88
CA GLU A 35 -14.20 8.63 8.04
C GLU A 35 -13.52 8.84 6.69
N ALA A 36 -13.72 10.00 6.06
CA ALA A 36 -13.02 10.32 4.81
C ALA A 36 -11.50 10.31 5.01
N LEU A 37 -11.00 10.86 6.13
CA LEU A 37 -9.57 10.84 6.49
C LEU A 37 -9.07 9.41 6.71
N GLN A 38 -9.81 8.59 7.45
CA GLN A 38 -9.47 7.18 7.70
C GLN A 38 -9.28 6.42 6.38
N LYS A 39 -10.20 6.61 5.44
CA LYS A 39 -10.13 5.97 4.12
C LYS A 39 -9.00 6.58 3.27
N ALA A 40 -8.86 7.90 3.24
CA ALA A 40 -7.82 8.58 2.45
C ALA A 40 -6.39 8.19 2.87
N ILE A 41 -6.16 7.91 4.16
CA ILE A 41 -4.89 7.37 4.66
C ILE A 41 -4.74 5.89 4.27
N TYR A 42 -5.80 5.10 4.37
CA TYR A 42 -5.80 3.69 3.98
C TYR A 42 -5.40 3.48 2.51
N PHE A 43 -5.76 4.41 1.62
CA PHE A 43 -5.30 4.39 0.22
C PHE A 43 -3.79 4.20 0.09
N TYR A 44 -2.96 4.85 0.92
CA TYR A 44 -1.51 4.67 0.84
C TYR A 44 -1.04 3.26 1.24
N GLU A 45 -1.83 2.53 2.04
CA GLU A 45 -1.57 1.10 2.33
C GLU A 45 -1.81 0.23 1.09
N CYS A 46 -2.79 0.60 0.26
CA CYS A 46 -3.08 -0.05 -1.02
C CYS A 46 -1.98 0.16 -2.05
N GLN A 47 -1.17 1.22 -1.92
CA GLN A 47 -0.08 1.55 -2.85
C GLN A 47 1.27 0.93 -2.46
N GLN A 48 1.41 0.31 -1.30
CA GLN A 48 2.72 -0.14 -0.78
C GLN A 48 3.33 -1.23 -1.67
N ALA A 49 4.54 -1.04 -2.19
CA ALA A 49 5.32 -2.11 -2.78
C ALA A 49 5.91 -3.03 -1.69
N GLY A 50 6.43 -4.20 -2.07
CA GLY A 50 6.97 -5.16 -1.10
C GLY A 50 8.34 -4.76 -0.53
N PRO A 51 8.69 -5.22 0.69
CA PRO A 51 7.86 -6.01 1.59
C PRO A 51 6.81 -5.14 2.27
N LEU A 52 5.61 -5.67 2.43
CA LEU A 52 4.56 -5.01 3.18
C LEU A 52 4.94 -4.99 4.67
N PRO A 53 4.66 -3.89 5.37
CA PRO A 53 4.79 -3.87 6.81
C PRO A 53 3.71 -4.75 7.47
N GLU A 54 4.03 -5.36 8.62
CA GLU A 54 3.09 -6.21 9.38
C GLU A 54 1.75 -5.53 9.72
N TRP A 55 1.74 -4.19 9.71
CA TRP A 55 0.58 -3.38 10.04
C TRP A 55 -0.30 -3.02 8.85
N ASN A 56 0.08 -3.42 7.62
CA ASN A 56 -0.74 -3.26 6.42
C ASN A 56 -2.11 -3.92 6.65
N ARG A 57 -3.18 -3.19 6.34
CA ARG A 57 -4.58 -3.64 6.60
C ARG A 57 -5.29 -4.15 5.35
N VAL A 58 -4.60 -4.25 4.22
CA VAL A 58 -5.20 -4.50 2.91
C VAL A 58 -5.12 -5.99 2.60
N GLU A 59 -6.22 -6.72 2.84
CA GLU A 59 -6.25 -8.19 2.71
C GLU A 59 -5.96 -8.73 1.29
N TRP A 60 -6.06 -7.87 0.29
CA TRP A 60 -5.80 -8.17 -1.12
C TRP A 60 -4.44 -7.67 -1.63
N ARG A 61 -3.60 -7.11 -0.74
CA ARG A 61 -2.20 -6.80 -1.05
C ARG A 61 -1.28 -7.79 -0.36
N GLY A 62 -0.28 -8.25 -1.11
CA GLY A 62 0.83 -9.05 -0.62
C GLY A 62 2.17 -8.39 -0.91
N ASP A 63 3.24 -9.06 -0.48
CA ASP A 63 4.60 -8.71 -0.93
C ASP A 63 4.65 -8.79 -2.46
N ALA A 64 5.12 -7.71 -3.08
CA ALA A 64 5.14 -7.54 -4.53
C ALA A 64 6.45 -6.86 -4.95
N THR A 65 6.88 -7.12 -6.19
CA THR A 65 8.10 -6.57 -6.78
C THR A 65 9.36 -6.73 -5.90
N MET A 66 9.50 -7.90 -5.29
CA MET A 66 10.56 -8.21 -4.31
C MET A 66 11.96 -8.30 -4.92
N ASN A 67 12.07 -8.27 -6.26
CA ASN A 67 13.33 -8.17 -6.99
C ASN A 67 13.69 -6.72 -7.38
N ASP A 68 12.89 -5.72 -6.97
CA ASP A 68 13.23 -4.31 -7.17
C ASP A 68 14.55 -3.95 -6.46
N GLU A 69 15.38 -3.12 -7.12
CA GLU A 69 16.67 -2.65 -6.58
C GLU A 69 16.52 -1.88 -5.25
N VAL A 70 15.38 -1.21 -5.04
CA VAL A 70 14.99 -0.61 -3.77
C VAL A 70 13.58 -1.07 -3.41
N LEU A 71 13.49 -1.81 -2.31
CA LEU A 71 12.25 -2.34 -1.75
C LEU A 71 11.46 -1.27 -0.99
N GLY A 72 10.17 -1.53 -0.78
CA GLY A 72 9.22 -0.61 -0.15
C GLY A 72 8.83 0.55 -1.07
N GLY A 73 8.32 1.63 -0.47
CA GLY A 73 7.79 2.79 -1.21
C GLY A 73 6.42 2.51 -1.83
N TRP A 74 5.87 3.49 -2.53
CA TRP A 74 4.54 3.38 -3.13
C TRP A 74 4.62 3.18 -4.64
N TYR A 75 3.71 2.39 -5.18
CA TYR A 75 3.32 2.53 -6.58
C TYR A 75 2.59 3.87 -6.77
N ASP A 76 2.87 4.53 -7.88
CA ASP A 76 2.47 5.92 -8.08
C ASP A 76 0.94 6.09 -8.20
N ALA A 77 0.32 5.29 -9.06
CA ALA A 77 -1.08 5.46 -9.47
C ALA A 77 -1.83 4.11 -9.50
N GLY A 78 -2.59 3.86 -10.56
CA GLY A 78 -3.14 2.54 -10.86
C GLY A 78 -2.15 1.55 -11.49
N ASP A 79 -0.88 1.94 -11.59
CA ASP A 79 0.25 1.22 -12.17
C ASP A 79 1.17 0.60 -11.09
N HIS A 80 2.35 0.11 -11.48
CA HIS A 80 3.33 -0.45 -10.53
C HIS A 80 4.70 0.24 -10.61
N VAL A 81 4.80 1.41 -11.24
CA VAL A 81 6.04 2.19 -11.28
C VAL A 81 6.23 2.94 -9.96
N LYS A 82 7.48 3.01 -9.49
CA LYS A 82 7.87 3.86 -8.36
C LYS A 82 8.50 5.14 -8.92
N PHE A 83 7.71 6.20 -9.10
CA PHE A 83 8.22 7.52 -9.52
C PHE A 83 8.57 8.38 -8.29
N ASN A 84 9.86 8.67 -8.07
CA ASN A 84 10.25 9.32 -6.81
C ASN A 84 9.83 10.78 -6.70
N LEU A 85 9.66 11.53 -7.80
CA LEU A 85 9.23 12.93 -7.73
C LEU A 85 7.81 13.06 -7.13
N PRO A 86 6.75 12.45 -7.69
CA PRO A 86 5.42 12.46 -7.09
C PRO A 86 5.34 11.69 -5.76
N MET A 87 6.12 10.62 -5.57
CA MET A 87 6.15 9.90 -4.29
C MET A 87 6.70 10.77 -3.15
N ALA A 88 7.83 11.45 -3.39
CA ALA A 88 8.43 12.35 -2.41
C ALA A 88 7.55 13.59 -2.18
N TYR A 89 6.94 14.15 -3.23
CA TYR A 89 5.93 15.19 -3.08
C TYR A 89 4.80 14.76 -2.13
N SER A 90 4.25 13.57 -2.38
CA SER A 90 3.17 13.03 -1.57
C SER A 90 3.59 12.88 -0.11
N ALA A 91 4.76 12.31 0.13
CA ALA A 91 5.33 12.19 1.47
C ALA A 91 5.56 13.56 2.14
N ALA A 92 6.07 14.55 1.41
CA ALA A 92 6.23 15.92 1.92
C ALA A 92 4.89 16.55 2.33
N MET A 93 3.84 16.35 1.53
CA MET A 93 2.50 16.84 1.82
C MET A 93 1.85 16.14 3.01
N LEU A 94 2.02 14.82 3.16
CA LEU A 94 1.57 14.10 4.35
C LEU A 94 2.33 14.56 5.61
N GLY A 95 3.64 14.81 5.48
CA GLY A 95 4.44 15.41 6.53
C GLY A 95 3.95 16.81 6.89
N TRP A 96 3.60 17.63 5.90
CA TRP A 96 3.05 18.97 6.13
C TRP A 96 1.68 18.90 6.81
N ALA A 97 0.81 17.97 6.42
CA ALA A 97 -0.47 17.74 7.08
C ALA A 97 -0.30 17.41 8.57
N LEU A 98 0.67 16.56 8.92
CA LEU A 98 1.02 16.27 10.31
C LEU A 98 1.62 17.47 11.03
N TYR A 99 2.46 18.25 10.35
CA TYR A 99 3.10 19.44 10.91
C TYR A 99 2.08 20.49 11.34
N GLU A 100 1.05 20.72 10.53
CA GLU A 100 0.00 21.71 10.83
C GLU A 100 -1.08 21.16 11.77
N TYR A 101 -1.51 19.91 11.56
CA TYR A 101 -2.77 19.41 12.13
C TYR A 101 -2.66 18.07 12.86
N GLY A 102 -1.46 17.52 13.06
CA GLY A 102 -1.25 16.22 13.70
C GLY A 102 -1.91 16.10 15.08
N ASP A 103 -1.75 17.11 15.93
CA ASP A 103 -2.39 17.16 17.26
C ASP A 103 -3.92 17.27 17.16
N GLY A 104 -4.43 17.95 16.13
CA GLY A 104 -5.86 18.18 15.92
C GLY A 104 -6.64 16.92 15.53
N ILE A 105 -5.96 15.88 15.03
CA ILE A 105 -6.59 14.64 14.56
C ILE A 105 -6.47 13.47 15.55
N GLU A 106 -5.91 13.68 16.74
CA GLU A 106 -5.75 12.61 17.75
C GLU A 106 -7.10 11.97 18.13
N ALA A 107 -8.14 12.78 18.27
CA ALA A 107 -9.49 12.31 18.59
C ALA A 107 -10.09 11.39 17.51
N SER A 108 -9.61 11.48 16.25
CA SER A 108 -10.04 10.58 15.17
C SER A 108 -9.32 9.22 15.20
N GLY A 109 -8.25 9.11 15.98
CA GLY A 109 -7.36 7.94 16.01
C GLY A 109 -6.53 7.76 14.74
N GLN A 110 -6.52 8.74 13.83
CA GLN A 110 -5.86 8.60 12.52
C GLN A 110 -4.37 8.99 12.50
N ARG A 111 -3.89 9.75 13.50
CA ARG A 111 -2.48 10.18 13.58
C ARG A 111 -1.47 9.03 13.43
N PRO A 112 -1.56 7.90 14.17
CA PRO A 112 -0.59 6.81 14.04
C PRO A 112 -0.61 6.13 12.66
N TYR A 113 -1.77 6.10 12.00
CA TYR A 113 -1.91 5.55 10.64
C TYR A 113 -1.24 6.45 9.62
N LEU A 114 -1.38 7.78 9.75
CA LEU A 114 -0.72 8.74 8.88
C LEU A 114 0.80 8.73 9.10
N GLU A 115 1.25 8.71 10.36
CA GLU A 115 2.68 8.68 10.72
C GLU A 115 3.41 7.45 10.16
N ARG A 116 2.84 6.24 10.33
CA ARG A 116 3.47 5.01 9.84
C ARG A 116 3.44 4.88 8.32
N ASN A 117 2.39 5.39 7.65
CA ASN A 117 2.35 5.45 6.19
C ASN A 117 3.40 6.41 5.66
N LEU A 118 3.54 7.60 6.27
CA LEU A 118 4.62 8.53 5.94
C LEU A 118 6.00 7.89 6.12
N ALA A 119 6.25 7.25 7.27
CA ALA A 119 7.52 6.59 7.55
C ALA A 119 7.87 5.55 6.47
N PHE A 120 6.90 4.75 6.02
CA PHE A 120 7.11 3.74 4.97
C PHE A 120 7.66 4.33 3.66
N ALA A 121 7.15 5.49 3.22
CA ALA A 121 7.68 6.17 2.05
C ALA A 121 9.05 6.80 2.34
N LEU A 122 9.24 7.43 3.49
CA LEU A 122 10.52 8.07 3.85
C LEU A 122 11.67 7.05 3.99
N ASP A 123 11.38 5.86 4.51
CA ASP A 123 12.35 4.76 4.60
C ASP A 123 12.81 4.32 3.19
N TYR A 124 11.89 4.26 2.22
CA TYR A 124 12.24 4.04 0.82
C TYR A 124 13.11 5.16 0.25
N LEU A 125 12.77 6.44 0.49
CA LEU A 125 13.58 7.57 -0.01
C LEU A 125 15.00 7.58 0.58
N VAL A 126 15.15 7.19 1.85
CA VAL A 126 16.47 6.96 2.47
C VAL A 126 17.20 5.82 1.76
N ALA A 127 16.52 4.71 1.50
CA ALA A 127 17.10 3.56 0.82
C ALA A 127 17.49 3.83 -0.65
N CYS A 128 16.94 4.87 -1.27
CA CYS A 128 17.33 5.34 -2.61
C CYS A 128 18.66 6.11 -2.64
N ASP A 129 19.14 6.66 -1.53
CA ASP A 129 20.37 7.46 -1.48
C ASP A 129 21.62 6.62 -1.81
N ARG A 130 22.40 7.04 -2.82
CA ARG A 130 23.68 6.42 -3.23
C ARG A 130 24.88 7.35 -2.99
N GLY A 131 24.68 8.45 -2.28
CA GLY A 131 25.70 9.44 -1.94
C GLY A 131 25.82 10.56 -2.98
N ASP A 132 26.33 10.26 -4.18
CA ASP A 132 26.49 11.24 -5.27
C ASP A 132 25.37 11.20 -6.32
N SER A 133 24.41 10.31 -6.10
CA SER A 133 23.22 10.06 -6.92
C SER A 133 22.14 9.39 -6.07
N VAL A 134 20.95 9.22 -6.64
CA VAL A 134 19.84 8.47 -6.05
C VAL A 134 19.27 7.51 -7.08
N VAL A 135 18.73 6.37 -6.64
CA VAL A 135 17.71 5.66 -7.42
C VAL A 135 16.46 6.54 -7.41
N TYR A 136 15.99 6.97 -8.56
CA TYR A 136 14.85 7.89 -8.67
C TYR A 136 13.61 7.26 -9.31
N GLN A 137 13.76 6.08 -9.90
CA GLN A 137 12.67 5.36 -10.52
C GLN A 137 12.94 3.86 -10.53
N ILE A 138 11.88 3.07 -10.31
CA ILE A 138 11.87 1.62 -10.51
C ILE A 138 10.66 1.25 -11.34
N GLY A 139 10.89 0.48 -12.41
CA GLY A 139 9.94 0.20 -13.47
C GLY A 139 10.08 1.16 -14.65
N ASP A 140 9.90 0.63 -15.87
CA ASP A 140 9.76 1.42 -17.09
C ASP A 140 8.28 1.73 -17.32
N GLY A 141 7.91 3.01 -17.44
CA GLY A 141 6.51 3.42 -17.55
C GLY A 141 5.81 2.84 -18.78
N GLY A 142 6.51 2.72 -19.92
CA GLY A 142 5.92 2.18 -21.14
C GLY A 142 5.62 0.69 -21.04
N ALA A 143 6.53 -0.11 -20.49
CA ALA A 143 6.38 -1.54 -20.28
C ALA A 143 5.32 -1.84 -19.21
N ASP A 144 5.41 -1.18 -18.06
CA ASP A 144 4.48 -1.33 -16.94
C ASP A 144 3.03 -1.00 -17.36
N HIS A 145 2.85 0.14 -18.05
CA HIS A 145 1.51 0.60 -18.43
C HIS A 145 0.84 -0.25 -19.51
N LYS A 146 1.64 -1.01 -20.28
CA LYS A 146 1.13 -1.89 -21.34
C LYS A 146 0.40 -3.12 -20.78
N TRP A 147 0.77 -3.57 -19.59
CA TRP A 147 0.19 -4.74 -18.94
C TRP A 147 -0.86 -4.34 -17.89
N TRP A 148 -1.85 -5.20 -17.67
CA TRP A 148 -2.93 -5.00 -16.70
C TRP A 148 -3.13 -6.23 -15.81
N GLY A 149 -2.57 -6.21 -14.59
CA GLY A 149 -2.78 -7.27 -13.59
C GLY A 149 -2.31 -6.88 -12.19
N SER A 150 -2.35 -7.81 -11.24
CA SER A 150 -2.03 -7.51 -9.83
C SER A 150 -0.52 -7.41 -9.56
N ALA A 151 -0.11 -6.56 -8.61
CA ALA A 151 1.29 -6.22 -8.38
C ALA A 151 2.14 -7.44 -7.99
N GLU A 152 1.55 -8.37 -7.25
CA GLU A 152 2.19 -9.55 -6.68
C GLU A 152 2.67 -10.55 -7.75
N VAL A 153 2.19 -10.42 -9.00
CA VAL A 153 2.52 -11.34 -10.09
C VAL A 153 3.23 -10.69 -11.28
N ILE A 154 3.49 -9.37 -11.23
CA ILE A 154 4.11 -8.64 -12.36
C ILE A 154 5.50 -9.18 -12.74
N GLU A 155 6.25 -9.74 -11.79
CA GLU A 155 7.58 -10.31 -12.04
C GLU A 155 7.55 -11.59 -12.89
N LYS A 156 6.37 -12.20 -13.07
CA LYS A 156 6.17 -13.28 -14.04
C LYS A 156 5.96 -12.77 -15.47
N GLU A 157 5.56 -11.51 -15.62
CA GLU A 157 5.35 -10.85 -16.91
C GLU A 157 6.61 -10.11 -17.38
N MET A 158 7.26 -9.35 -16.50
CA MET A 158 8.38 -8.49 -16.88
C MET A 158 9.45 -8.37 -15.80
N GLU A 159 10.69 -8.16 -16.24
CA GLU A 159 11.75 -7.63 -15.39
C GLU A 159 11.58 -6.11 -15.23
N ARG A 160 11.86 -5.60 -14.03
CA ARG A 160 11.68 -4.19 -13.71
C ARG A 160 13.04 -3.49 -13.57
N PRO A 161 13.38 -2.54 -14.47
CA PRO A 161 14.64 -1.81 -14.36
C PRO A 161 14.61 -0.80 -13.21
N TYR A 162 15.78 -0.34 -12.79
CA TYR A 162 15.92 0.83 -11.92
C TYR A 162 16.77 1.89 -12.60
N PHE A 163 16.57 3.14 -12.21
CA PHE A 163 17.25 4.27 -12.81
C PHE A 163 17.82 5.20 -11.75
N THR A 164 19.04 5.69 -12.01
CA THR A 164 19.75 6.59 -11.08
C THR A 164 20.02 7.95 -11.70
N CYS A 165 19.91 9.01 -10.92
CA CYS A 165 20.30 10.35 -11.34
C CYS A 165 20.78 11.21 -10.16
N SER A 166 21.17 12.45 -10.44
CA SER A 166 21.48 13.48 -9.43
C SER A 166 20.65 14.75 -9.67
N ALA A 167 19.57 14.65 -10.43
CA ALA A 167 18.77 15.78 -10.87
C ALA A 167 18.18 16.57 -9.71
N SER A 168 18.14 17.90 -9.86
CA SER A 168 17.83 18.81 -8.77
C SER A 168 16.37 18.77 -8.35
N CYS A 169 15.43 18.62 -9.28
CA CYS A 169 14.01 18.51 -8.97
C CYS A 169 13.73 17.33 -8.02
N VAL A 170 14.02 16.10 -8.45
CA VAL A 170 13.70 14.89 -7.68
C VAL A 170 14.53 14.80 -6.39
N THR A 171 15.83 15.12 -6.40
CA THR A 171 16.63 15.08 -5.17
C THR A 171 16.25 16.19 -4.19
N GLY A 172 15.83 17.37 -4.70
CA GLY A 172 15.26 18.45 -3.91
C GLY A 172 13.94 18.04 -3.26
N GLN A 173 13.02 17.43 -4.02
CA GLN A 173 11.74 16.96 -3.48
C GLN A 173 11.92 15.86 -2.42
N MET A 174 12.82 14.89 -2.67
CA MET A 174 13.20 13.88 -1.68
C MET A 174 13.76 14.51 -0.40
N ALA A 175 14.59 15.55 -0.54
CA ALA A 175 15.14 16.28 0.60
C ALA A 175 14.04 17.00 1.40
N ALA A 176 13.08 17.64 0.73
CA ALA A 176 11.96 18.30 1.37
C ALA A 176 11.09 17.32 2.18
N ALA A 177 10.75 16.17 1.59
CA ALA A 177 9.98 15.12 2.25
C ALA A 177 10.66 14.61 3.52
N LEU A 178 11.96 14.31 3.44
CA LEU A 178 12.75 13.86 4.59
C LEU A 178 12.95 14.97 5.63
N ALA A 179 13.03 16.24 5.22
CA ALA A 179 13.15 17.37 6.14
C ALA A 179 11.88 17.52 6.99
N VAL A 180 10.70 17.62 6.38
CA VAL A 180 9.43 17.70 7.13
C VAL A 180 9.17 16.42 7.92
N GLY A 181 9.47 15.26 7.34
CA GLY A 181 9.39 13.96 8.01
C GLY A 181 10.24 13.88 9.28
N SER A 182 11.43 14.48 9.27
CA SER A 182 12.30 14.53 10.45
C SER A 182 11.69 15.32 11.62
N ILE A 183 10.87 16.33 11.32
CA ILE A 183 10.17 17.15 12.33
C ILE A 183 9.05 16.31 12.95
N VAL A 184 8.12 15.85 12.12
CA VAL A 184 6.86 15.26 12.61
C VAL A 184 7.03 13.85 13.16
N LEU A 185 8.07 13.13 12.72
CA LEU A 185 8.42 11.80 13.23
C LEU A 185 9.62 11.82 14.20
N ASN A 186 10.17 13.00 14.49
CA ASN A 186 11.33 13.18 15.38
C ASN A 186 12.50 12.22 15.04
N ASN A 187 12.91 12.21 13.77
CA ASN A 187 13.85 11.21 13.23
C ASN A 187 15.11 11.87 12.64
N ASN A 188 16.24 11.68 13.32
CA ASN A 188 17.54 12.23 12.92
C ASN A 188 18.10 11.61 11.65
N THR A 189 17.77 10.36 11.32
CA THR A 189 18.21 9.72 10.07
C THR A 189 17.61 10.45 8.87
N TYR A 190 16.30 10.76 8.93
CA TYR A 190 15.64 11.53 7.88
C TYR A 190 16.28 12.91 7.72
N LEU A 191 16.58 13.61 8.83
CA LEU A 191 17.26 14.91 8.76
C LEU A 191 18.65 14.82 8.11
N GLN A 192 19.42 13.76 8.40
CA GLN A 192 20.75 13.57 7.81
C GLN A 192 20.67 13.38 6.29
N HIS A 193 19.77 12.51 5.82
CA HIS A 193 19.56 12.30 4.39
C HIS A 193 18.96 13.53 3.71
N ALA A 194 18.02 14.25 4.36
CA ALA A 194 17.49 15.51 3.84
C ALA A 194 18.61 16.53 3.56
N LYS A 195 19.55 16.71 4.49
CA LYS A 195 20.70 17.60 4.31
C LYS A 195 21.63 17.12 3.19
N SER A 196 21.85 15.80 3.09
CA SER A 196 22.69 15.19 2.05
C SER A 196 22.09 15.44 0.65
N LEU A 197 20.82 15.10 0.47
CA LEU A 197 20.11 15.21 -0.80
C LEU A 197 19.91 16.67 -1.22
N PHE A 198 19.59 17.57 -0.28
CA PHE A 198 19.53 19.00 -0.59
C PHE A 198 20.88 19.54 -1.07
N LYS A 199 21.98 19.13 -0.42
CA LYS A 199 23.33 19.51 -0.85
C LYS A 199 23.62 18.98 -2.25
N LEU A 200 23.23 17.75 -2.56
CA LEU A 200 23.37 17.17 -3.90
C LEU A 200 22.58 18.00 -4.93
N ALA A 201 21.30 18.26 -4.66
CA ALA A 201 20.40 19.04 -5.51
C ALA A 201 20.95 20.46 -5.79
N ASP A 202 21.34 21.18 -4.74
CA ASP A 202 21.83 22.56 -4.82
C ASP A 202 23.23 22.66 -5.44
N THR A 203 24.02 21.58 -5.36
CA THR A 203 25.30 21.50 -6.08
C THR A 203 25.07 21.22 -7.56
N LYS A 204 24.11 20.35 -7.91
CA LYS A 204 23.86 19.93 -9.28
C LYS A 204 23.25 21.04 -10.15
N ARG A 205 22.17 21.67 -9.65
CA ARG A 205 21.36 22.70 -10.35
C ARG A 205 21.06 22.34 -11.81
N SER A 206 20.57 21.13 -12.06
CA SER A 206 20.25 20.64 -13.40
C SER A 206 19.41 19.37 -13.34
N ASP A 207 18.40 19.27 -14.21
CA ASP A 207 17.55 18.08 -14.36
C ASP A 207 17.88 17.23 -15.59
N ALA A 208 19.00 17.52 -16.28
CA ALA A 208 19.33 16.86 -17.54
C ALA A 208 19.51 15.33 -17.44
N GLY A 209 19.60 14.77 -16.23
CA GLY A 209 19.70 13.33 -15.99
C GLY A 209 18.40 12.67 -15.48
N TYR A 210 17.31 13.43 -15.37
CA TYR A 210 15.99 12.93 -15.00
C TYR A 210 15.17 12.75 -16.28
N THR A 211 15.22 11.56 -16.86
CA THR A 211 14.76 11.30 -18.24
C THR A 211 13.76 10.15 -18.33
N GLU A 212 13.83 9.17 -17.44
CA GLU A 212 13.04 7.93 -17.54
C GLU A 212 11.59 8.13 -17.08
N ALA A 213 11.30 9.28 -16.47
CA ALA A 213 9.97 9.76 -16.14
C ALA A 213 9.39 10.67 -17.24
N ASP A 214 10.09 10.89 -18.36
CA ASP A 214 9.63 11.82 -19.37
C ASP A 214 8.31 11.39 -20.01
N GLY A 215 7.36 12.32 -20.10
CA GLY A 215 6.00 12.04 -20.58
C GLY A 215 5.06 11.47 -19.51
N PHE A 216 5.56 11.14 -18.32
CA PHE A 216 4.77 10.79 -17.14
C PHE A 216 4.86 11.90 -16.09
N TYR A 217 6.07 12.11 -15.56
CA TYR A 217 6.39 13.08 -14.52
C TYR A 217 7.61 13.92 -14.90
N SER A 218 7.62 14.50 -16.11
CA SER A 218 8.70 15.41 -16.54
C SER A 218 8.79 16.64 -15.62
N SER A 219 10.01 17.15 -15.43
CA SER A 219 10.24 18.43 -14.76
C SER A 219 9.83 19.58 -15.67
N HIS A 220 8.63 20.14 -15.49
CA HIS A 220 8.09 21.22 -16.33
C HIS A 220 8.44 22.61 -15.79
N SER A 221 8.35 22.81 -14.48
CA SER A 221 8.69 24.06 -13.78
C SER A 221 10.20 24.34 -13.74
N GLY A 222 11.01 23.28 -13.79
CA GLY A 222 12.45 23.32 -13.53
C GLY A 222 12.77 22.66 -12.18
N PHE A 223 13.72 23.23 -11.44
CA PHE A 223 14.18 22.71 -10.14
C PHE A 223 14.31 23.77 -9.03
N TRP A 224 14.09 25.04 -9.36
CA TRP A 224 14.35 26.14 -8.42
C TRP A 224 13.32 26.18 -7.30
N ASP A 225 12.11 25.74 -7.58
CA ASP A 225 11.03 25.60 -6.63
C ASP A 225 11.26 24.42 -5.67
N GLU A 226 11.81 23.27 -6.09
CA GLU A 226 12.19 22.23 -5.14
C GLU A 226 13.38 22.63 -4.26
N LEU A 227 14.34 23.39 -4.79
CA LEU A 227 15.41 23.95 -3.96
C LEU A 227 14.87 24.94 -2.93
N LEU A 228 13.92 25.80 -3.32
CA LEU A 228 13.21 26.70 -2.41
C LEU A 228 12.43 25.90 -1.35
N TRP A 229 11.70 24.88 -1.77
CA TRP A 229 10.87 24.05 -0.90
C TRP A 229 11.69 23.27 0.12
N ALA A 230 12.74 22.57 -0.33
CA ALA A 230 13.64 21.82 0.52
C ALA A 230 14.39 22.71 1.51
N ALA A 231 14.90 23.87 1.05
CA ALA A 231 15.57 24.83 1.93
C ALA A 231 14.60 25.39 2.99
N THR A 232 13.36 25.68 2.61
CA THR A 232 12.33 26.16 3.54
C THR A 232 12.05 25.11 4.63
N TRP A 233 11.87 23.83 4.28
CA TRP A 233 11.68 22.77 5.27
C TRP A 233 12.91 22.50 6.13
N LEU A 234 14.11 22.55 5.55
CA LEU A 234 15.34 22.40 6.33
C LEU A 234 15.51 23.55 7.33
N TYR A 235 15.12 24.77 6.97
CA TYR A 235 15.06 25.88 7.93
C TYR A 235 14.08 25.58 9.06
N LEU A 236 12.85 25.15 8.74
CA LEU A 236 11.85 24.79 9.77
C LEU A 236 12.32 23.62 10.65
N ALA A 237 13.06 22.67 10.10
CA ALA A 237 13.56 21.51 10.84
C ALA A 237 14.75 21.82 11.75
N THR A 238 15.54 22.85 11.44
CA THR A 238 16.84 23.08 12.10
C THR A 238 16.96 24.43 12.80
N GLY A 239 16.17 25.42 12.40
CA GLY A 239 16.36 26.83 12.76
C GLY A 239 17.65 27.44 12.21
N ASP A 240 18.37 26.75 11.31
CA ASP A 240 19.63 27.24 10.75
C ASP A 240 19.36 28.28 9.65
N GLN A 241 19.81 29.51 9.91
CA GLN A 241 19.61 30.67 9.05
C GLN A 241 20.21 30.47 7.66
N GLU A 242 21.23 29.61 7.48
CA GLU A 242 21.79 29.32 6.15
C GLU A 242 20.72 28.78 5.18
N TYR A 243 19.79 27.96 5.67
CA TYR A 243 18.72 27.43 4.82
C TYR A 243 17.68 28.48 4.46
N LEU A 244 17.34 29.39 5.38
CA LEU A 244 16.46 30.51 5.07
C LEU A 244 17.11 31.45 4.04
N ASP A 245 18.39 31.79 4.22
CA ASP A 245 19.14 32.62 3.28
C ASP A 245 19.20 31.97 1.88
N LYS A 246 19.38 30.65 1.81
CA LYS A 246 19.29 29.90 0.55
C LYS A 246 17.89 29.95 -0.06
N ALA A 247 16.84 29.67 0.72
CA ALA A 247 15.45 29.71 0.27
C ALA A 247 15.14 31.07 -0.40
N GLU A 248 15.44 32.17 0.29
CA GLU A 248 15.21 33.52 -0.25
C GLU A 248 16.05 33.81 -1.52
N SER A 249 17.25 33.24 -1.62
CA SER A 249 18.11 33.40 -2.80
C SER A 249 17.57 32.74 -4.07
N TYR A 250 16.68 31.74 -3.94
CA TYR A 250 16.07 31.04 -5.08
C TYR A 250 14.81 31.75 -5.61
N ILE A 251 14.15 32.58 -4.81
CA ILE A 251 12.91 33.29 -5.20
C ILE A 251 13.07 34.10 -6.51
N PRO A 252 14.18 34.83 -6.77
CA PRO A 252 14.40 35.51 -8.05
C PRO A 252 14.62 34.57 -9.25
N LYS A 253 14.81 33.27 -9.03
CA LYS A 253 15.03 32.24 -10.07
C LYS A 253 13.75 31.51 -10.47
N LEU A 254 12.70 31.61 -9.67
CA LEU A 254 11.39 31.04 -9.99
C LEU A 254 10.85 31.59 -11.32
N ASN A 255 10.00 30.78 -11.95
CA ASN A 255 9.26 31.17 -13.14
C ASN A 255 8.41 32.43 -12.89
N ARG A 256 8.18 33.18 -13.95
CA ARG A 256 7.40 34.41 -13.91
C ARG A 256 6.03 34.17 -14.49
N GLN A 257 5.02 34.86 -13.96
CA GLN A 257 3.67 34.79 -14.51
C GLN A 257 3.66 35.37 -15.93
N ASN A 258 3.60 34.50 -16.92
CA ASN A 258 3.66 34.86 -18.34
C ASN A 258 4.84 35.79 -18.67
N GLN A 259 4.56 37.00 -19.15
CA GLN A 259 5.57 38.02 -19.51
C GLN A 259 5.66 39.14 -18.46
N THR A 260 5.17 38.91 -17.24
CA THR A 260 5.21 39.88 -16.14
C THR A 260 6.47 39.67 -15.28
N THR A 261 6.65 40.53 -14.27
CA THR A 261 7.72 40.38 -13.26
C THR A 261 7.28 39.58 -12.03
N ASP A 262 5.97 39.34 -11.90
CA ASP A 262 5.42 38.57 -10.79
C ASP A 262 5.92 37.13 -10.85
N ILE A 263 6.20 36.53 -9.69
CA ILE A 263 6.36 35.07 -9.59
C ILE A 263 5.07 34.43 -10.11
N GLU A 264 5.20 33.30 -10.81
CA GLU A 264 4.06 32.53 -11.29
C GLU A 264 3.06 32.23 -10.17
N TYR A 265 1.77 32.51 -10.38
CA TYR A 265 0.73 32.32 -9.35
C TYR A 265 -0.54 31.64 -9.88
N GLN A 266 -0.66 31.49 -11.21
CA GLN A 266 -1.84 30.96 -11.89
C GLN A 266 -1.71 29.46 -12.23
N TRP A 267 -1.32 28.67 -11.22
CA TRP A 267 -1.29 27.22 -11.25
C TRP A 267 -1.60 26.68 -9.84
N ALA A 268 -1.43 25.37 -9.62
CA ALA A 268 -1.55 24.75 -8.31
C ALA A 268 -0.18 24.39 -7.74
N HIS A 269 -0.11 24.34 -6.42
CA HIS A 269 0.87 23.48 -5.75
C HIS A 269 0.68 22.03 -6.20
N CYS A 270 1.74 21.38 -6.68
CA CYS A 270 1.70 20.01 -7.15
C CYS A 270 3.09 19.35 -7.11
N TRP A 271 3.15 18.10 -7.56
CA TRP A 271 4.38 17.30 -7.60
C TRP A 271 5.51 17.93 -8.41
N ASP A 272 5.17 18.76 -9.40
CA ASP A 272 6.11 19.45 -10.30
C ASP A 272 6.51 20.84 -9.80
N ASP A 273 5.67 21.50 -8.99
CA ASP A 273 5.96 22.85 -8.52
C ASP A 273 5.46 23.10 -7.11
N CYS A 274 6.43 23.21 -6.20
CA CYS A 274 6.18 23.39 -4.77
C CYS A 274 6.32 24.83 -4.27
N HIS A 275 6.66 25.80 -5.12
CA HIS A 275 6.97 27.16 -4.64
C HIS A 275 5.76 27.83 -3.99
N TYR A 276 4.53 27.51 -4.43
CA TYR A 276 3.30 28.07 -3.86
C TYR A 276 3.20 27.84 -2.35
N GLY A 277 3.46 26.61 -1.92
CA GLY A 277 3.46 26.21 -0.51
C GLY A 277 4.67 26.79 0.22
N ALA A 278 5.85 26.77 -0.42
CA ALA A 278 7.06 27.35 0.15
C ALA A 278 6.90 28.84 0.48
N MET A 279 6.29 29.62 -0.41
CA MET A 279 6.03 31.05 -0.19
C MET A 279 5.04 31.28 0.97
N ILE A 280 4.04 30.42 1.15
CA ILE A 280 3.13 30.47 2.30
C ILE A 280 3.90 30.18 3.60
N LEU A 281 4.72 29.13 3.63
CA LEU A 281 5.56 28.80 4.79
C LEU A 281 6.52 29.95 5.13
N LEU A 282 7.15 30.56 4.13
CA LEU A 282 8.03 31.71 4.33
C LEU A 282 7.26 32.94 4.85
N ALA A 283 6.05 33.20 4.36
CA ALA A 283 5.18 34.25 4.90
C ALA A 283 4.94 34.03 6.40
N ILE A 284 4.59 32.81 6.79
CA ILE A 284 4.34 32.44 8.19
C ILE A 284 5.61 32.56 9.04
N ALA A 285 6.73 32.01 8.54
CA ALA A 285 7.97 31.90 9.31
C ALA A 285 8.71 33.24 9.47
N THR A 286 8.57 34.16 8.51
CA THR A 286 9.31 35.44 8.49
C THR A 286 8.44 36.67 8.75
N GLY A 287 7.13 36.59 8.48
CA GLY A 287 6.21 37.73 8.52
C GLY A 287 6.51 38.79 7.45
N LYS A 288 7.33 38.49 6.44
CA LYS A 288 7.65 39.45 5.37
C LYS A 288 6.45 39.66 4.45
N GLU A 289 6.12 40.93 4.21
CA GLU A 289 4.94 41.32 3.43
C GLU A 289 4.98 40.79 1.99
N GLU A 290 6.14 40.73 1.35
CA GLU A 290 6.27 40.24 -0.04
C GLU A 290 5.78 38.78 -0.23
N TYR A 291 5.91 37.95 0.81
CA TYR A 291 5.42 36.56 0.79
C TYR A 291 3.91 36.50 1.08
N HIS A 292 3.41 37.37 1.97
CA HIS A 292 1.97 37.54 2.17
C HIS A 292 1.26 38.06 0.92
N GLU A 293 1.86 39.02 0.21
CA GLU A 293 1.36 39.54 -1.07
C GLU A 293 1.30 38.44 -2.13
N PHE A 294 2.33 37.59 -2.23
CA PHE A 294 2.30 36.43 -3.11
C PHE A 294 1.18 35.46 -2.71
N ALA A 295 1.11 35.06 -1.44
CA ALA A 295 0.12 34.11 -0.95
C ALA A 295 -1.32 34.60 -1.22
N GLN A 296 -1.60 35.87 -0.91
CA GLN A 296 -2.91 36.46 -1.18
C GLN A 296 -3.21 36.51 -2.68
N LYS A 297 -2.24 36.91 -3.52
CA LYS A 297 -2.41 36.96 -4.98
C LYS A 297 -2.74 35.59 -5.56
N HIS A 298 -1.98 34.56 -5.16
CA HIS A 298 -2.19 33.18 -5.59
C HIS A 298 -3.55 32.65 -5.14
N LEU A 299 -3.87 32.75 -3.85
CA LEU A 299 -5.13 32.23 -3.31
C LEU A 299 -6.35 33.01 -3.81
N ASP A 300 -6.22 34.32 -4.05
CA ASP A 300 -7.30 35.14 -4.62
C ASP A 300 -7.64 34.68 -6.04
N TRP A 301 -6.63 34.34 -6.86
CA TRP A 301 -6.85 33.78 -8.19
C TRP A 301 -7.62 32.45 -8.15
N TRP A 302 -7.39 31.63 -7.13
CA TRP A 302 -8.15 30.40 -6.90
C TRP A 302 -9.59 30.63 -6.47
N THR A 303 -9.87 31.71 -5.72
CA THR A 303 -11.22 31.98 -5.22
C THR A 303 -12.19 32.44 -6.32
N PRO A 304 -13.52 32.30 -6.14
CA PRO A 304 -14.51 32.79 -7.11
C PRO A 304 -14.46 34.30 -7.36
N GLN A 305 -13.92 35.09 -6.42
CA GLN A 305 -13.74 36.53 -6.58
C GLN A 305 -12.58 36.87 -7.53
N GLY A 306 -11.61 35.97 -7.68
CA GLY A 306 -10.42 36.16 -8.50
C GLY A 306 -9.47 37.24 -7.97
N TYR A 307 -8.36 37.42 -8.69
CA TYR A 307 -7.38 38.47 -8.51
C TYR A 307 -7.36 39.39 -9.74
N ASN A 308 -7.72 40.67 -9.57
CA ASN A 308 -7.73 41.69 -10.63
C ASN A 308 -8.44 41.24 -11.93
N GLY A 309 -9.60 40.60 -11.79
CA GLY A 309 -10.42 40.13 -12.91
C GLY A 309 -9.92 38.84 -13.57
N LYS A 310 -8.94 38.16 -12.98
CA LYS A 310 -8.48 36.82 -13.39
C LYS A 310 -8.78 35.81 -12.29
N SER A 311 -9.28 34.64 -12.67
CA SER A 311 -9.46 33.51 -11.75
C SER A 311 -9.15 32.21 -12.48
N VAL A 312 -8.96 31.15 -11.72
CA VAL A 312 -9.06 29.77 -12.24
C VAL A 312 -10.44 29.57 -12.88
N SER A 313 -10.54 28.62 -13.82
CA SER A 313 -11.84 28.25 -14.38
C SER A 313 -12.68 27.57 -13.29
N TYR A 314 -13.98 27.78 -13.32
CA TYR A 314 -14.92 27.10 -12.43
C TYR A 314 -15.92 26.29 -13.24
N THR A 315 -16.22 25.08 -12.81
CA THR A 315 -17.36 24.33 -13.34
C THR A 315 -18.67 25.00 -12.92
N PRO A 316 -19.79 24.80 -13.66
CA PRO A 316 -21.11 25.23 -13.22
C PRO A 316 -21.47 24.78 -11.79
N GLY A 317 -20.99 23.62 -11.35
CA GLY A 317 -21.18 23.05 -10.02
C GLY A 317 -20.28 23.62 -8.93
N GLY A 318 -19.31 24.48 -9.27
CA GLY A 318 -18.48 25.19 -8.29
C GLY A 318 -17.10 24.58 -7.98
N LEU A 319 -16.65 23.61 -8.78
CA LEU A 319 -15.27 23.09 -8.70
C LEU A 319 -14.30 24.06 -9.40
N ALA A 320 -13.20 24.40 -8.74
CA ALA A 320 -12.08 25.13 -9.31
C ALA A 320 -11.28 24.24 -10.27
N HIS A 321 -11.60 24.31 -11.55
CA HIS A 321 -11.09 23.40 -12.58
C HIS A 321 -9.85 23.97 -13.27
N LEU A 322 -8.67 23.57 -12.80
CA LEU A 322 -7.40 24.04 -13.35
C LEU A 322 -7.12 23.47 -14.74
N ASP A 323 -7.13 22.14 -14.84
CA ASP A 323 -6.76 21.41 -16.04
C ASP A 323 -7.55 20.10 -16.18
N THR A 324 -7.48 19.50 -17.37
CA THR A 324 -8.12 18.24 -17.73
C THR A 324 -7.71 17.09 -16.81
N TRP A 325 -6.42 17.01 -16.46
CA TRP A 325 -5.89 15.93 -15.63
C TRP A 325 -5.96 16.25 -14.14
N GLY A 326 -6.63 15.41 -13.36
CA GLY A 326 -6.74 15.56 -11.91
C GLY A 326 -7.22 16.93 -11.42
N PRO A 327 -8.33 17.48 -11.92
CA PRO A 327 -8.87 18.75 -11.41
C PRO A 327 -9.20 18.70 -9.91
N LEU A 328 -9.64 17.56 -9.37
CA LEU A 328 -9.86 17.41 -7.93
C LEU A 328 -8.56 17.47 -7.14
N ARG A 329 -7.50 16.80 -7.60
CA ARG A 329 -6.14 16.88 -7.01
C ARG A 329 -5.67 18.32 -6.87
N TYR A 330 -5.74 19.10 -7.95
CA TYR A 330 -5.30 20.50 -7.91
C TYR A 330 -6.16 21.36 -6.97
N SER A 331 -7.48 21.14 -6.99
CA SER A 331 -8.40 21.84 -6.08
C SER A 331 -8.11 21.52 -4.62
N MET A 332 -7.76 20.26 -4.30
CA MET A 332 -7.46 19.84 -2.94
C MET A 332 -6.12 20.40 -2.46
N ASN A 333 -5.11 20.46 -3.33
CA ASN A 333 -3.83 21.10 -3.00
C ASN A 333 -4.03 22.60 -2.72
N ALA A 334 -4.77 23.31 -3.57
CA ALA A 334 -5.09 24.73 -3.36
C ALA A 334 -5.93 24.94 -2.09
N ALA A 335 -6.89 24.06 -1.81
CA ALA A 335 -7.71 24.10 -0.60
C ALA A 335 -6.87 23.91 0.67
N PHE A 336 -5.88 23.01 0.65
CA PHE A 336 -4.98 22.80 1.77
C PHE A 336 -4.14 24.05 2.07
N LEU A 337 -3.50 24.63 1.03
CA LEU A 337 -2.75 25.88 1.16
C LEU A 337 -3.62 27.03 1.67
N ALA A 338 -4.86 27.14 1.14
CA ALA A 338 -5.82 28.14 1.58
C ALA A 338 -6.16 28.00 3.07
N LEU A 339 -6.30 26.78 3.59
CA LEU A 339 -6.57 26.52 5.00
C LEU A 339 -5.39 26.92 5.87
N VAL A 340 -4.18 26.44 5.55
CA VAL A 340 -2.95 26.76 6.29
C VAL A 340 -2.74 28.27 6.36
N TYR A 341 -2.85 28.97 5.23
CA TYR A 341 -2.70 30.42 5.21
C TYR A 341 -3.85 31.14 5.92
N SER A 342 -5.09 30.65 5.79
CA SER A 342 -6.22 31.23 6.52
C SER A 342 -6.05 31.10 8.03
N ASP A 343 -5.49 30.00 8.53
CA ASP A 343 -5.29 29.82 9.96
C ASP A 343 -4.17 30.73 10.49
N SER A 344 -3.16 31.03 9.68
CA SER A 344 -1.99 31.83 10.08
C SER A 344 -2.21 33.35 10.13
N ILE A 345 -3.23 33.88 9.45
CA ILE A 345 -3.48 35.33 9.37
C ILE A 345 -4.58 35.81 10.34
N ASN A 346 -4.63 37.12 10.61
CA ASN A 346 -5.59 37.74 11.53
C ASN A 346 -6.76 38.46 10.83
N ASP A 347 -6.65 38.80 9.54
CA ASP A 347 -7.72 39.49 8.81
C ASP A 347 -8.93 38.57 8.63
N THR A 348 -10.01 38.85 9.37
CA THR A 348 -11.21 38.00 9.39
C THR A 348 -11.88 37.84 8.03
N ALA A 349 -11.79 38.83 7.13
CA ALA A 349 -12.40 38.75 5.81
C ALA A 349 -11.59 37.82 4.90
N LEU A 350 -10.27 37.92 4.93
CA LEU A 350 -9.37 37.01 4.20
C LEU A 350 -9.47 35.59 4.75
N LYS A 351 -9.45 35.40 6.07
CA LYS A 351 -9.65 34.08 6.70
C LYS A 351 -10.91 33.42 6.19
N GLN A 352 -12.04 34.12 6.26
CA GLN A 352 -13.34 33.58 5.84
C GLN A 352 -13.38 33.29 4.33
N LYS A 353 -12.77 34.14 3.50
CA LYS A 353 -12.71 33.93 2.04
C LYS A 353 -11.96 32.64 1.69
N TYR A 354 -10.75 32.46 2.21
CA TYR A 354 -9.92 31.29 1.92
C TYR A 354 -10.48 30.02 2.55
N TYR A 355 -10.99 30.11 3.77
CA TYR A 355 -11.70 29.00 4.41
C TYR A 355 -12.92 28.54 3.61
N ASN A 356 -13.77 29.47 3.15
CA ASN A 356 -14.98 29.14 2.38
C ASN A 356 -14.63 28.50 1.03
N PHE A 357 -13.57 28.98 0.38
CA PHE A 357 -13.05 28.35 -0.82
C PHE A 357 -12.64 26.90 -0.53
N ALA A 358 -11.76 26.68 0.45
CA ALA A 358 -11.29 25.33 0.77
C ALA A 358 -12.43 24.39 1.14
N LYS A 359 -13.36 24.86 1.99
CA LYS A 359 -14.52 24.09 2.41
C LYS A 359 -15.44 23.74 1.24
N SER A 360 -15.63 24.64 0.28
CA SER A 360 -16.47 24.35 -0.90
C SER A 360 -15.85 23.28 -1.79
N GLN A 361 -14.52 23.30 -1.96
CA GLN A 361 -13.83 22.32 -2.79
C GLN A 361 -13.86 20.92 -2.16
N ILE A 362 -13.58 20.79 -0.85
CA ILE A 362 -13.65 19.48 -0.19
C ILE A 362 -15.07 18.95 -0.18
N ASP A 363 -16.05 19.79 0.11
CA ASP A 363 -17.44 19.37 0.09
C ASP A 363 -17.87 18.93 -1.33
N TYR A 364 -17.39 19.58 -2.40
CA TYR A 364 -17.62 19.14 -3.78
C TYR A 364 -17.09 17.72 -4.02
N ALA A 365 -15.84 17.43 -3.60
CA ALA A 365 -15.22 16.11 -3.73
C ALA A 365 -15.99 15.03 -2.94
N LEU A 366 -16.59 15.38 -1.79
CA LEU A 366 -17.30 14.45 -0.93
C LEU A 366 -18.78 14.26 -1.28
N GLY A 367 -19.40 15.18 -2.03
CA GLY A 367 -20.83 15.05 -2.39
C GLY A 367 -21.55 16.30 -2.88
N SER A 368 -21.04 17.50 -2.62
CA SER A 368 -21.72 18.78 -2.88
C SER A 368 -21.49 19.25 -4.31
N ASN A 369 -21.91 18.42 -5.25
CA ASN A 369 -21.79 18.64 -6.69
C ASN A 369 -23.15 18.36 -7.38
N PRO A 370 -23.32 18.70 -8.67
CA PRO A 370 -24.59 18.57 -9.36
C PRO A 370 -25.20 17.16 -9.33
N GLU A 371 -24.37 16.12 -9.25
CA GLU A 371 -24.82 14.72 -9.19
C GLU A 371 -25.05 14.20 -7.76
N ASN A 372 -24.76 15.00 -6.74
CA ASN A 372 -24.87 14.63 -5.31
C ASN A 372 -24.16 13.29 -5.01
N ARG A 373 -22.94 13.12 -5.55
CA ARG A 373 -22.14 11.90 -5.43
C ARG A 373 -20.74 12.16 -4.87
N SER A 374 -20.14 11.18 -4.22
CA SER A 374 -18.73 11.27 -3.83
C SER A 374 -17.81 10.99 -5.03
N TYR A 375 -16.65 11.62 -5.05
CA TYR A 375 -15.51 11.28 -5.93
C TYR A 375 -14.41 10.53 -5.19
N VAL A 376 -14.71 9.96 -4.02
CA VAL A 376 -13.77 9.20 -3.20
C VAL A 376 -14.23 7.75 -3.14
N VAL A 377 -13.42 6.83 -3.66
CA VAL A 377 -13.76 5.40 -3.76
C VAL A 377 -14.11 4.85 -2.37
N GLY A 378 -15.24 4.14 -2.29
CA GLY A 378 -15.72 3.54 -1.06
C GLY A 378 -16.20 4.51 0.02
N PHE A 379 -16.41 5.81 -0.26
CA PHE A 379 -16.91 6.80 0.69
C PHE A 379 -18.20 7.49 0.23
N GLY A 380 -19.09 7.81 1.17
CA GLY A 380 -20.25 8.65 0.90
C GLY A 380 -21.26 8.02 -0.08
N LYS A 381 -21.99 8.87 -0.79
CA LYS A 381 -23.08 8.46 -1.68
C LYS A 381 -22.59 8.24 -3.11
N ASN A 382 -22.91 7.10 -3.70
CA ASN A 382 -22.58 6.75 -5.09
C ASN A 382 -21.09 7.03 -5.47
N PRO A 383 -20.13 6.51 -4.69
CA PRO A 383 -18.71 6.68 -5.01
C PRO A 383 -18.34 5.99 -6.33
N PRO A 384 -17.18 6.33 -6.93
CA PRO A 384 -16.61 5.57 -8.04
C PRO A 384 -16.36 4.11 -7.62
N GLN A 385 -16.65 3.19 -8.53
CA GLN A 385 -16.48 1.74 -8.38
C GLN A 385 -15.56 1.14 -9.45
N ARG A 386 -15.20 1.91 -10.48
CA ARG A 386 -14.29 1.49 -11.56
C ARG A 386 -13.08 2.42 -11.70
N PRO A 387 -12.32 2.70 -10.61
CA PRO A 387 -11.10 3.50 -10.73
C PRO A 387 -10.14 2.82 -11.72
N HIS A 388 -9.27 3.59 -12.38
CA HIS A 388 -8.27 3.08 -13.31
C HIS A 388 -7.09 2.44 -12.54
N HIS A 389 -7.34 1.37 -11.78
CA HIS A 389 -6.35 0.77 -10.88
C HIS A 389 -6.23 -0.74 -11.05
N ARG A 390 -5.05 -1.21 -11.48
CA ARG A 390 -4.81 -2.63 -11.85
C ARG A 390 -5.06 -3.61 -10.72
N THR A 391 -4.42 -3.41 -9.57
CA THR A 391 -4.48 -4.40 -8.48
C THR A 391 -5.85 -4.42 -7.79
N ALA A 392 -6.49 -3.26 -7.58
CA ALA A 392 -7.86 -3.21 -7.10
C ALA A 392 -8.89 -3.81 -8.08
N HIS A 393 -8.62 -3.75 -9.39
CA HIS A 393 -9.45 -4.43 -10.39
C HIS A 393 -9.41 -5.95 -10.21
N GLY A 394 -8.21 -6.53 -10.07
CA GLY A 394 -8.03 -7.95 -9.79
C GLY A 394 -8.33 -8.86 -10.99
N THR A 395 -7.95 -8.44 -12.20
CA THR A 395 -8.05 -9.33 -13.39
C THR A 395 -7.09 -10.50 -13.28
N TRP A 396 -7.36 -11.53 -14.06
CA TRP A 396 -6.46 -12.68 -14.24
C TRP A 396 -5.97 -12.85 -15.68
N LEU A 397 -6.36 -11.98 -16.62
CA LEU A 397 -6.19 -12.26 -18.05
C LEU A 397 -5.81 -11.05 -18.90
N ASP A 398 -5.10 -10.09 -18.30
CA ASP A 398 -4.58 -8.88 -18.96
C ASP A 398 -5.67 -8.05 -19.65
N LYS A 399 -6.79 -7.84 -18.95
CA LYS A 399 -7.92 -7.04 -19.45
C LYS A 399 -8.50 -6.13 -18.39
N ARG A 400 -9.04 -5.01 -18.86
CA ARG A 400 -9.79 -4.03 -18.08
C ARG A 400 -11.30 -4.29 -18.05
N ASP A 401 -11.84 -4.93 -19.08
CA ASP A 401 -13.27 -5.25 -19.19
C ASP A 401 -13.67 -6.55 -18.47
N ILE A 402 -12.69 -7.36 -18.04
CA ILE A 402 -12.92 -8.60 -17.31
C ILE A 402 -12.02 -8.64 -16.05
N PRO A 403 -12.60 -8.78 -14.85
CA PRO A 403 -14.04 -8.73 -14.56
C PRO A 403 -14.70 -7.38 -14.90
N ASP A 404 -16.03 -7.38 -15.14
CA ASP A 404 -16.78 -6.14 -15.42
C ASP A 404 -17.06 -5.31 -14.15
N TYR A 405 -16.54 -5.74 -13.01
CA TYR A 405 -16.50 -5.08 -11.70
C TYR A 405 -15.08 -5.12 -11.11
N HIS A 406 -14.77 -4.26 -10.14
CA HIS A 406 -13.54 -4.40 -9.36
C HIS A 406 -13.76 -5.44 -8.26
N ARG A 407 -12.80 -6.37 -8.08
CA ARG A 407 -12.87 -7.38 -7.00
C ARG A 407 -12.55 -6.79 -5.63
N HIS A 408 -11.89 -5.64 -5.61
CA HIS A 408 -11.46 -4.98 -4.38
C HIS A 408 -11.94 -3.54 -4.29
N VAL A 409 -12.13 -3.06 -3.05
CA VAL A 409 -12.49 -1.66 -2.81
C VAL A 409 -11.23 -0.86 -2.49
N LEU A 410 -10.84 0.03 -3.41
CA LEU A 410 -9.71 0.96 -3.22
C LEU A 410 -10.10 2.14 -2.32
N TYR A 411 -10.43 1.85 -1.05
CA TYR A 411 -10.96 2.85 -0.13
C TYR A 411 -10.10 4.12 -0.06
N GLY A 412 -10.76 5.27 -0.21
CA GLY A 412 -10.16 6.58 0.01
C GLY A 412 -9.44 7.19 -1.19
N ALA A 413 -9.30 6.48 -2.30
CA ALA A 413 -8.73 7.06 -3.51
C ALA A 413 -9.62 8.20 -4.03
N LEU A 414 -9.04 9.39 -4.15
CA LEU A 414 -9.65 10.53 -4.83
C LEU A 414 -9.42 10.36 -6.32
N VAL A 415 -10.49 10.19 -7.10
CA VAL A 415 -10.36 10.09 -8.56
C VAL A 415 -10.02 11.45 -9.18
N GLY A 416 -9.55 11.46 -10.44
CA GLY A 416 -9.24 12.69 -11.17
C GLY A 416 -10.38 13.70 -11.15
N GLY A 417 -11.61 13.23 -11.33
CA GLY A 417 -12.83 14.02 -11.15
C GLY A 417 -13.49 14.42 -12.47
N PRO A 418 -14.46 15.34 -12.44
CA PRO A 418 -15.28 15.65 -13.60
C PRO A 418 -14.60 16.56 -14.62
N THR A 419 -15.17 16.62 -15.81
CA THR A 419 -14.81 17.61 -16.83
C THR A 419 -15.19 19.04 -16.40
N LYS A 420 -14.78 20.04 -17.20
CA LYS A 420 -15.10 21.47 -16.98
C LYS A 420 -16.60 21.79 -16.90
N SER A 421 -17.47 20.87 -17.32
CA SER A 421 -18.94 21.02 -17.27
C SER A 421 -19.60 20.12 -16.22
N ASP A 422 -18.85 19.65 -15.22
CA ASP A 422 -19.30 18.69 -14.19
C ASP A 422 -19.69 17.31 -14.73
N SER A 423 -19.37 16.98 -15.98
CA SER A 423 -19.68 15.66 -16.54
C SER A 423 -18.66 14.65 -16.03
N TYR A 424 -19.13 13.48 -15.59
CA TYR A 424 -18.30 12.38 -15.16
C TYR A 424 -18.96 11.04 -15.49
N LYS A 425 -18.14 10.05 -15.84
CA LYS A 425 -18.56 8.67 -16.04
C LYS A 425 -17.61 7.78 -15.26
N ASP A 426 -18.18 6.90 -14.45
CA ASP A 426 -17.41 5.86 -13.76
C ASP A 426 -17.11 4.73 -14.76
N ASP A 427 -15.92 4.76 -15.34
CA ASP A 427 -15.45 3.86 -16.38
C ASP A 427 -13.96 3.56 -16.18
N ILE A 428 -13.59 2.28 -16.18
CA ILE A 428 -12.20 1.85 -16.01
C ILE A 428 -11.33 2.27 -17.21
N GLU A 429 -11.92 2.48 -18.40
CA GLU A 429 -11.17 2.93 -19.57
C GLU A 429 -10.90 4.44 -19.56
N ASP A 430 -11.57 5.20 -18.69
CA ASP A 430 -11.34 6.64 -18.55
C ASP A 430 -10.18 6.90 -17.58
N TYR A 431 -8.96 6.71 -18.10
CA TYR A 431 -7.71 6.97 -17.40
C TYR A 431 -7.46 8.46 -17.10
N ILE A 432 -8.41 9.37 -17.36
CA ILE A 432 -8.31 10.79 -17.01
C ILE A 432 -9.19 11.08 -15.79
N LEU A 433 -10.49 10.79 -15.91
CA LEU A 433 -11.48 11.14 -14.90
C LEU A 433 -11.47 10.14 -13.73
N ASN A 434 -11.08 8.89 -14.01
CA ASN A 434 -11.00 7.79 -13.05
C ASN A 434 -9.57 7.41 -12.65
N GLU A 435 -8.57 8.20 -13.07
CA GLU A 435 -7.21 8.07 -12.55
C GLU A 435 -7.18 8.27 -11.03
N VAL A 436 -6.27 7.56 -10.36
CA VAL A 436 -6.00 7.65 -8.92
C VAL A 436 -4.50 7.67 -8.71
N ALA A 437 -3.99 8.51 -7.81
CA ALA A 437 -2.54 8.62 -7.59
C ALA A 437 -2.18 9.07 -6.18
N THR A 438 -0.94 8.79 -5.78
CA THR A 438 -0.37 9.22 -4.49
C THR A 438 -0.46 10.74 -4.32
N ASP A 439 -0.21 11.51 -5.38
CA ASP A 439 -0.25 12.97 -5.35
C ASP A 439 -1.69 13.52 -5.32
N TYR A 440 -2.67 12.75 -5.82
CA TYR A 440 -4.10 13.12 -5.78
C TYR A 440 -4.62 13.14 -4.35
N ASN A 441 -4.20 12.16 -3.56
CA ASN A 441 -4.60 12.02 -2.16
C ASN A 441 -3.81 12.93 -1.21
N ALA A 442 -2.67 13.48 -1.61
CA ALA A 442 -1.72 14.07 -0.66
C ALA A 442 -2.24 15.37 -0.03
N GLY A 443 -2.53 16.40 -0.84
CA GLY A 443 -3.16 17.62 -0.35
C GLY A 443 -4.56 17.38 0.21
N PHE A 444 -5.29 16.40 -0.34
CA PHE A 444 -6.61 15.98 0.14
C PHE A 444 -6.59 15.48 1.59
N VAL A 445 -5.59 14.66 1.97
CA VAL A 445 -5.39 14.24 3.36
C VAL A 445 -5.14 15.47 4.26
N GLY A 446 -4.34 16.44 3.81
CA GLY A 446 -4.13 17.70 4.53
C GLY A 446 -5.42 18.48 4.80
N VAL A 447 -6.28 18.63 3.79
CA VAL A 447 -7.60 19.26 3.95
C VAL A 447 -8.47 18.48 4.94
N LEU A 448 -8.50 17.15 4.83
CA LEU A 448 -9.29 16.29 5.71
C LEU A 448 -8.80 16.31 7.16
N CYS A 449 -7.48 16.44 7.40
CA CYS A 449 -6.94 16.64 8.74
C CYS A 449 -7.50 17.93 9.35
N ARG A 450 -7.48 19.03 8.60
CA ARG A 450 -8.02 20.31 9.06
C ARG A 450 -9.53 20.29 9.31
N MET A 451 -10.28 19.65 8.41
CA MET A 451 -11.74 19.53 8.57
C MET A 451 -12.09 18.63 9.75
N THR A 452 -11.36 17.53 9.96
CA THR A 452 -11.53 16.65 11.12
C THR A 452 -11.15 17.33 12.42
N ALA A 453 -10.08 18.14 12.43
CA ALA A 453 -9.68 18.89 13.63
C ALA A 453 -10.75 19.90 14.08
N GLU A 454 -11.50 20.50 13.15
CA GLU A 454 -12.56 21.46 13.46
C GLU A 454 -13.91 20.78 13.77
N TYR A 455 -14.35 19.87 12.89
CA TYR A 455 -15.68 19.28 12.94
C TYR A 455 -15.74 17.96 13.72
N GLY A 456 -14.59 17.39 14.07
CA GLY A 456 -14.49 16.04 14.60
C GLY A 456 -15.00 15.01 13.59
N GLY A 457 -15.81 14.07 14.08
CA GLY A 457 -16.34 12.95 13.32
C GLY A 457 -16.07 11.64 14.05
N THR A 458 -16.56 10.53 13.49
CA THR A 458 -16.32 9.20 14.06
C THR A 458 -15.86 8.29 12.94
N THR A 459 -14.70 7.69 13.14
CA THR A 459 -14.15 6.71 12.21
C THR A 459 -14.94 5.40 12.28
N LEU A 460 -14.90 4.63 11.20
CA LEU A 460 -15.56 3.34 11.15
C LEU A 460 -14.81 2.36 12.07
N GLN A 461 -15.56 1.72 12.95
CA GLN A 461 -15.07 0.58 13.72
C GLN A 461 -14.95 -0.64 12.80
N ASN A 462 -13.97 -1.50 13.04
CA ASN A 462 -13.70 -2.71 12.25
C ASN A 462 -13.50 -2.41 10.76
N PHE A 463 -12.79 -1.32 10.45
CA PHE A 463 -12.41 -0.96 9.09
C PHE A 463 -11.00 -1.48 8.77
N PRO A 464 -10.78 -2.06 7.58
CA PRO A 464 -11.78 -2.36 6.54
C PRO A 464 -12.67 -3.56 6.90
N PRO A 465 -13.94 -3.61 6.45
CA PRO A 465 -14.72 -4.85 6.50
C PRO A 465 -14.10 -5.89 5.57
N PRO A 466 -14.21 -7.20 5.90
CA PRO A 466 -13.72 -8.25 5.01
C PRO A 466 -14.48 -8.25 3.68
N GLU A 467 -13.77 -8.45 2.59
CA GLU A 467 -14.34 -8.56 1.25
C GLU A 467 -14.99 -9.93 1.01
N GLU A 468 -16.01 -9.96 0.15
CA GLU A 468 -16.55 -11.22 -0.37
C GLU A 468 -15.53 -11.79 -1.37
N ARG A 469 -15.02 -12.98 -1.07
CA ARG A 469 -14.01 -13.64 -1.91
C ARG A 469 -14.67 -14.58 -2.90
N GLU A 470 -14.13 -14.60 -4.10
CA GLU A 470 -14.42 -15.63 -5.10
C GLU A 470 -13.40 -16.78 -5.01
N ASP A 471 -13.71 -17.94 -5.57
CA ASP A 471 -12.73 -19.03 -5.62
C ASP A 471 -11.53 -18.64 -6.48
N GLU A 472 -10.33 -18.87 -5.95
CA GLU A 472 -9.08 -18.42 -6.56
C GLU A 472 -8.39 -19.51 -7.38
N PHE A 473 -8.43 -20.75 -6.89
CA PHE A 473 -7.78 -21.91 -7.51
C PHE A 473 -8.82 -23.00 -7.69
N PHE A 474 -9.04 -23.45 -8.92
CA PHE A 474 -10.05 -24.47 -9.21
C PHE A 474 -9.77 -25.13 -10.56
N VAL A 475 -10.40 -26.28 -10.79
CA VAL A 475 -10.41 -26.91 -12.11
C VAL A 475 -11.69 -26.53 -12.85
N GLU A 476 -11.55 -26.13 -14.11
CA GLU A 476 -12.63 -26.18 -15.10
C GLU A 476 -12.43 -27.43 -15.96
N ALA A 477 -13.46 -28.26 -16.13
CA ALA A 477 -13.34 -29.52 -16.84
C ALA A 477 -14.50 -29.80 -17.78
N ALA A 478 -14.23 -30.61 -18.81
CA ALA A 478 -15.20 -31.15 -19.76
C ALA A 478 -14.83 -32.58 -20.15
N ILE A 479 -15.85 -33.34 -20.56
CA ILE A 479 -15.71 -34.61 -21.25
C ILE A 479 -15.24 -34.29 -22.69
N ASN A 480 -13.94 -34.44 -22.94
CA ASN A 480 -13.36 -34.22 -24.27
C ASN A 480 -13.83 -35.32 -25.24
N GLN A 481 -13.69 -36.57 -24.80
CA GLN A 481 -14.17 -37.76 -25.51
C GLN A 481 -14.61 -38.83 -24.50
N ALA A 482 -15.60 -39.63 -24.88
CA ALA A 482 -16.01 -40.80 -24.13
C ALA A 482 -16.24 -41.96 -25.09
N GLY A 483 -15.83 -43.16 -24.68
CA GLY A 483 -16.03 -44.39 -25.43
C GLY A 483 -16.38 -45.54 -24.51
N SER A 484 -16.67 -46.71 -25.09
CA SER A 484 -17.07 -47.91 -24.32
C SER A 484 -16.00 -48.47 -23.38
N HIS A 485 -14.76 -47.96 -23.47
CA HIS A 485 -13.61 -48.42 -22.71
C HIS A 485 -12.73 -47.27 -22.20
N TYR A 486 -13.17 -46.02 -22.31
CA TYR A 486 -12.35 -44.89 -21.84
C TYR A 486 -13.16 -43.62 -21.56
N THR A 487 -12.58 -42.80 -20.70
CA THR A 487 -12.95 -41.40 -20.47
C THR A 487 -11.74 -40.52 -20.79
N GLU A 488 -11.95 -39.48 -21.59
CA GLU A 488 -10.95 -38.43 -21.81
C GLU A 488 -11.49 -37.10 -21.32
N ILE A 489 -10.74 -36.48 -20.41
CA ILE A 489 -11.09 -35.22 -19.77
C ILE A 489 -10.19 -34.13 -20.32
N LYS A 490 -10.79 -32.99 -20.67
CA LYS A 490 -10.11 -31.71 -20.83
C LYS A 490 -10.24 -30.96 -19.51
N ALA A 491 -9.13 -30.66 -18.86
CA ALA A 491 -9.09 -29.96 -17.57
C ALA A 491 -8.19 -28.73 -17.66
N LEU A 492 -8.65 -27.63 -17.10
CA LEU A 492 -7.94 -26.36 -16.99
C LEU A 492 -7.76 -26.06 -15.50
N LEU A 493 -6.54 -26.21 -14.99
CA LEU A 493 -6.22 -25.80 -13.62
C LEU A 493 -6.01 -24.29 -13.60
N ASN A 494 -6.90 -23.56 -12.92
CA ASN A 494 -6.94 -22.11 -12.89
C ASN A 494 -6.20 -21.52 -11.69
N ASN A 495 -5.49 -20.41 -11.90
CA ASN A 495 -5.08 -19.44 -10.88
C ASN A 495 -5.70 -18.06 -11.22
N ARG A 496 -6.74 -17.69 -10.48
CA ARG A 496 -7.41 -16.39 -10.53
C ARG A 496 -7.35 -15.70 -9.16
N SER A 497 -6.26 -15.93 -8.43
CA SER A 497 -6.07 -15.38 -7.09
C SER A 497 -6.08 -13.85 -7.04
N SER A 498 -6.58 -13.32 -5.93
CA SER A 498 -6.74 -11.87 -5.69
C SER A 498 -6.68 -11.48 -4.21
N TRP A 499 -6.68 -12.43 -3.27
CA TRP A 499 -6.66 -12.15 -1.82
C TRP A 499 -5.45 -12.76 -1.06
N PRO A 500 -4.22 -12.28 -1.31
CA PRO A 500 -3.81 -11.48 -2.47
C PRO A 500 -3.62 -12.37 -3.72
N ALA A 501 -3.42 -11.73 -4.89
CA ALA A 501 -2.89 -12.43 -6.04
C ALA A 501 -1.56 -13.10 -5.64
N ARG A 502 -1.38 -14.37 -6.00
CA ARG A 502 -0.22 -15.16 -5.54
C ARG A 502 0.10 -16.32 -6.46
N LEU A 503 1.30 -16.85 -6.26
CA LEU A 503 1.83 -18.00 -6.98
C LEU A 503 1.81 -19.23 -6.08
N VAL A 504 1.50 -20.39 -6.66
CA VAL A 504 1.53 -21.69 -5.99
C VAL A 504 2.50 -22.58 -6.76
N LYS A 505 3.60 -22.99 -6.13
CA LYS A 505 4.62 -23.79 -6.82
C LYS A 505 4.20 -25.26 -6.94
N ASP A 506 3.82 -25.88 -5.83
CA ASP A 506 3.51 -27.31 -5.76
C ASP A 506 2.04 -27.55 -6.13
N PHE A 507 1.65 -27.15 -7.34
CA PHE A 507 0.25 -27.03 -7.74
C PHE A 507 -0.26 -28.32 -8.40
N SER A 508 -1.34 -28.88 -7.86
CA SER A 508 -1.88 -30.16 -8.37
C SER A 508 -3.40 -30.26 -8.21
N TYR A 509 -4.00 -31.19 -8.95
CA TYR A 509 -5.39 -31.61 -8.75
C TYR A 509 -5.55 -33.12 -8.86
N ARG A 510 -6.66 -33.64 -8.35
CA ARG A 510 -6.97 -35.08 -8.38
C ARG A 510 -8.22 -35.39 -9.17
N TYR A 511 -8.21 -36.55 -9.82
CA TYR A 511 -9.37 -37.14 -10.47
C TYR A 511 -9.65 -38.51 -9.84
N TYR A 512 -10.82 -38.65 -9.21
CA TYR A 512 -11.28 -39.82 -8.47
C TYR A 512 -12.25 -40.66 -9.31
N LEU A 513 -12.06 -41.98 -9.25
CA LEU A 513 -12.78 -42.98 -10.03
C LEU A 513 -13.15 -44.21 -9.20
N ASP A 514 -14.29 -44.82 -9.48
CA ASP A 514 -14.75 -46.07 -8.87
C ASP A 514 -14.56 -47.22 -9.87
N LEU A 515 -13.68 -48.16 -9.57
CA LEU A 515 -13.33 -49.27 -10.47
C LEU A 515 -14.16 -50.55 -10.23
N THR A 516 -15.33 -50.44 -9.60
CA THR A 516 -16.17 -51.61 -9.27
C THR A 516 -16.48 -52.46 -10.51
N GLU A 517 -16.88 -51.83 -11.61
CA GLU A 517 -17.23 -52.47 -12.88
C GLU A 517 -16.03 -53.14 -13.55
N VAL A 518 -14.81 -52.61 -13.35
CA VAL A 518 -13.57 -53.24 -13.82
C VAL A 518 -13.31 -54.55 -13.09
N PHE A 519 -13.45 -54.56 -11.75
CA PHE A 519 -13.24 -55.77 -10.96
C PHE A 519 -14.35 -56.80 -11.17
N GLU A 520 -15.60 -56.37 -11.33
CA GLU A 520 -16.72 -57.25 -11.66
C GLU A 520 -16.57 -57.92 -13.04
N ALA A 521 -15.92 -57.25 -14.00
CA ALA A 521 -15.56 -57.83 -15.29
C ALA A 521 -14.34 -58.77 -15.24
N GLY A 522 -13.70 -58.92 -14.07
CA GLY A 522 -12.52 -59.76 -13.86
C GLY A 522 -11.20 -59.14 -14.33
N ALA A 523 -11.19 -57.84 -14.64
CA ALA A 523 -10.00 -57.06 -14.93
C ALA A 523 -9.38 -56.49 -13.64
N THR A 524 -8.18 -55.93 -13.77
CA THR A 524 -7.38 -55.39 -12.67
C THR A 524 -6.98 -53.94 -12.94
N VAL A 525 -6.42 -53.28 -11.93
CA VAL A 525 -5.88 -51.90 -12.07
C VAL A 525 -4.78 -51.83 -13.14
N ASP A 526 -3.99 -52.90 -13.29
CA ASP A 526 -2.90 -52.99 -14.28
C ASP A 526 -3.43 -53.01 -15.74
N ASP A 527 -4.72 -53.31 -15.94
CA ASP A 527 -5.37 -53.25 -17.25
C ASP A 527 -5.79 -51.83 -17.65
N ILE A 528 -5.75 -50.87 -16.71
CA ILE A 528 -6.11 -49.47 -16.94
C ILE A 528 -4.88 -48.68 -17.34
N THR A 529 -4.98 -47.99 -18.47
CA THR A 529 -3.91 -47.14 -19.01
C THR A 529 -4.27 -45.67 -18.85
N ILE A 530 -3.27 -44.86 -18.51
CA ILE A 530 -3.37 -43.41 -18.43
C ILE A 530 -2.47 -42.81 -19.50
N SER A 531 -3.00 -41.91 -20.33
CA SER A 531 -2.25 -41.25 -21.39
C SER A 531 -2.61 -39.77 -21.49
N ILE A 532 -1.65 -38.95 -21.89
CA ILE A 532 -1.86 -37.53 -22.20
C ILE A 532 -2.16 -37.41 -23.70
N GLY A 533 -3.31 -36.80 -24.03
CA GLY A 533 -3.69 -36.45 -25.39
C GLY A 533 -3.21 -35.06 -25.81
N TYR A 534 -3.09 -34.15 -24.85
CA TYR A 534 -2.57 -32.79 -25.02
C TYR A 534 -2.08 -32.26 -23.66
N CYS A 535 -0.96 -31.53 -23.68
CA CYS A 535 -0.44 -30.75 -22.57
C CYS A 535 -0.03 -29.40 -23.14
N GLU A 536 -0.43 -28.31 -22.50
CA GLU A 536 -0.09 -26.97 -22.94
C GLU A 536 1.43 -26.71 -22.91
N ASP A 537 1.92 -25.99 -23.91
CA ASP A 537 3.35 -25.69 -24.05
C ASP A 537 3.81 -24.80 -22.89
N GLY A 538 4.87 -25.23 -22.17
CA GLY A 538 5.40 -24.49 -21.01
C GLY A 538 4.71 -24.79 -19.68
N MET A 539 3.69 -25.66 -19.67
CA MET A 539 2.98 -26.11 -18.47
C MET A 539 3.25 -27.59 -18.20
N ASP A 540 4.53 -27.94 -18.03
CA ASP A 540 4.95 -29.33 -17.85
C ASP A 540 4.23 -29.99 -16.66
N ALA A 541 3.48 -31.05 -16.95
CA ALA A 541 2.67 -31.77 -15.97
C ALA A 541 2.99 -33.27 -15.97
N THR A 542 2.95 -33.87 -14.79
CA THR A 542 3.04 -35.31 -14.59
C THR A 542 1.74 -35.87 -14.05
N ILE A 543 1.41 -37.11 -14.43
CA ILE A 543 0.26 -37.83 -13.90
C ILE A 543 0.75 -39.01 -13.07
N SER A 544 0.31 -39.10 -11.82
CA SER A 544 0.63 -40.24 -10.96
C SER A 544 0.02 -41.53 -11.49
N PRO A 545 0.58 -42.71 -11.13
CA PRO A 545 -0.16 -43.96 -11.24
C PRO A 545 -1.48 -43.91 -10.45
N LEU A 546 -2.38 -44.86 -10.74
CA LEU A 546 -3.59 -45.05 -9.96
C LEU A 546 -3.25 -45.33 -8.50
N THR A 547 -3.80 -44.53 -7.61
CA THR A 547 -3.60 -44.63 -6.17
C THR A 547 -4.91 -45.07 -5.53
N HIS A 548 -4.84 -46.16 -4.75
CA HIS A 548 -6.00 -46.69 -4.03
C HIS A 548 -6.38 -45.78 -2.86
N VAL A 549 -7.68 -45.57 -2.67
CA VAL A 549 -8.25 -44.79 -1.55
C VAL A 549 -8.87 -45.73 -0.52
N SER A 550 -9.99 -46.35 -0.89
CA SER A 550 -10.78 -47.23 -0.04
C SER A 550 -11.79 -47.98 -0.91
N GLY A 551 -12.14 -49.22 -0.54
CA GLY A 551 -13.04 -50.04 -1.36
C GLY A 551 -12.52 -50.16 -2.79
N ASN A 552 -13.34 -49.78 -3.77
CA ASN A 552 -12.99 -49.76 -5.19
C ASN A 552 -12.65 -48.35 -5.72
N MET A 553 -12.49 -47.37 -4.82
CA MET A 553 -12.16 -45.99 -5.16
C MET A 553 -10.65 -45.81 -5.37
N TYR A 554 -10.29 -45.16 -6.48
CA TYR A 554 -8.93 -44.82 -6.85
C TYR A 554 -8.85 -43.35 -7.29
N TYR A 555 -7.65 -42.82 -7.42
CA TYR A 555 -7.42 -41.52 -8.06
C TYR A 555 -6.10 -41.46 -8.82
N ILE A 556 -6.00 -40.47 -9.69
CA ILE A 556 -4.74 -39.95 -10.23
C ILE A 556 -4.52 -38.54 -9.72
N THR A 557 -3.25 -38.15 -9.54
CA THR A 557 -2.85 -36.76 -9.28
C THR A 557 -2.17 -36.20 -10.52
N ILE A 558 -2.64 -35.05 -10.98
CA ILE A 558 -1.99 -34.26 -12.01
C ILE A 558 -1.21 -33.18 -11.27
N SER A 559 0.12 -33.17 -11.43
CA SER A 559 1.00 -32.21 -10.76
C SER A 559 1.79 -31.43 -11.79
N TYR A 560 1.85 -30.12 -11.64
CA TYR A 560 2.68 -29.26 -12.50
C TYR A 560 4.07 -29.11 -11.90
N GLU A 561 5.11 -29.25 -12.72
CA GLU A 561 6.52 -29.21 -12.29
C GLU A 561 6.89 -27.84 -11.69
N ASP A 562 6.36 -26.76 -12.27
CA ASP A 562 6.39 -25.42 -11.71
C ASP A 562 5.00 -24.77 -11.83
N GLY A 563 4.17 -24.97 -10.80
CA GLY A 563 2.84 -24.38 -10.74
C GLY A 563 2.83 -22.85 -10.77
N THR A 564 3.97 -22.18 -10.53
CA THR A 564 4.04 -20.71 -10.62
C THR A 564 3.89 -20.19 -12.04
N ALA A 565 4.03 -21.05 -13.06
CA ALA A 565 3.69 -20.72 -14.43
C ALA A 565 2.18 -20.47 -14.61
N ILE A 566 1.34 -21.11 -13.79
CA ILE A 566 -0.10 -20.89 -13.75
C ILE A 566 -0.38 -19.66 -12.87
N CYS A 567 -0.53 -18.50 -13.50
CA CYS A 567 -0.58 -17.22 -12.80
C CYS A 567 -1.50 -16.20 -13.51
N PRO A 568 -2.12 -15.28 -12.75
CA PRO A 568 -3.15 -14.37 -13.26
C PRO A 568 -2.58 -13.19 -14.07
N ILE A 569 -1.71 -13.45 -15.05
CA ILE A 569 -0.98 -12.43 -15.81
C ILE A 569 -1.46 -12.25 -17.25
N GLY A 570 -2.29 -13.15 -17.77
CA GLY A 570 -2.64 -13.13 -19.19
C GLY A 570 -3.52 -14.30 -19.60
N GLN A 571 -4.05 -14.23 -20.82
CA GLN A 571 -5.05 -15.17 -21.35
C GLN A 571 -4.58 -16.63 -21.41
N GLU A 572 -3.28 -16.87 -21.64
CA GLU A 572 -2.72 -18.23 -21.71
C GLU A 572 -2.25 -18.69 -20.32
N GLN A 573 -1.79 -17.78 -19.48
CA GLN A 573 -1.08 -18.12 -18.24
C GLN A 573 -2.01 -18.38 -17.05
N TYR A 574 -3.25 -17.87 -17.06
CA TYR A 574 -4.15 -17.99 -15.91
C TYR A 574 -4.68 -19.41 -15.68
N ALA A 575 -4.62 -20.28 -16.68
CA ALA A 575 -5.01 -21.67 -16.54
C ALA A 575 -4.18 -22.56 -17.45
N ALA A 576 -3.77 -23.73 -16.96
CA ALA A 576 -3.06 -24.71 -17.76
C ALA A 576 -4.00 -25.81 -18.25
N GLU A 577 -4.10 -26.00 -19.56
CA GLU A 577 -4.90 -27.06 -20.17
C GLU A 577 -4.13 -28.39 -20.24
N LEU A 578 -4.76 -29.46 -19.73
CA LEU A 578 -4.35 -30.84 -19.91
C LEU A 578 -5.52 -31.68 -20.40
N GLN A 579 -5.28 -32.46 -21.46
CA GLN A 579 -6.19 -33.52 -21.89
C GLN A 579 -5.59 -34.87 -21.51
N PHE A 580 -6.22 -35.57 -20.57
CA PHE A 580 -5.79 -36.89 -20.13
C PHE A 580 -6.90 -37.92 -20.35
N ARG A 581 -6.50 -39.14 -20.69
CA ARG A 581 -7.38 -40.27 -20.94
C ARG A 581 -7.07 -41.39 -19.97
N ILE A 582 -8.13 -41.93 -19.37
CA ILE A 582 -8.11 -43.15 -18.56
C ILE A 582 -8.87 -44.21 -19.36
N ALA A 583 -8.22 -45.33 -19.69
CA ALA A 583 -8.74 -46.32 -20.63
C ALA A 583 -8.53 -47.76 -20.15
N ALA A 584 -9.62 -48.53 -20.13
CA ALA A 584 -9.61 -49.97 -20.12
C ALA A 584 -9.11 -50.53 -21.48
N PRO A 585 -8.77 -51.83 -21.58
CA PRO A 585 -8.25 -52.41 -22.81
C PRO A 585 -9.19 -52.21 -24.02
N PRO A 586 -8.67 -51.90 -25.22
CA PRO A 586 -9.49 -51.71 -26.41
C PRO A 586 -10.40 -52.91 -26.70
N GLY A 587 -11.66 -52.64 -27.05
CA GLY A 587 -12.66 -53.66 -27.36
C GLY A 587 -13.48 -54.13 -26.16
N THR A 588 -13.17 -53.66 -24.95
CA THR A 588 -14.02 -53.86 -23.77
C THR A 588 -15.22 -52.90 -23.78
N THR A 589 -16.24 -53.24 -22.97
CA THR A 589 -17.49 -52.46 -22.85
C THR A 589 -17.94 -52.30 -21.39
N TYR A 590 -17.10 -52.67 -20.43
CA TYR A 590 -17.46 -52.63 -19.02
C TYR A 590 -17.20 -51.27 -18.37
N TRP A 591 -16.43 -50.38 -19.02
CA TRP A 591 -16.09 -49.06 -18.48
C TRP A 591 -17.35 -48.21 -18.24
N ASP A 592 -17.54 -47.76 -17.00
CA ASP A 592 -18.69 -46.97 -16.58
C ASP A 592 -18.23 -45.73 -15.81
N PRO A 593 -18.11 -44.55 -16.44
CA PRO A 593 -17.70 -43.35 -15.71
C PRO A 593 -18.84 -42.73 -14.88
N SER A 594 -20.06 -43.28 -14.89
CA SER A 594 -21.20 -42.65 -14.21
C SER A 594 -21.17 -42.80 -12.68
N ASN A 595 -20.35 -43.72 -12.16
CA ASN A 595 -20.09 -43.92 -10.74
C ASN A 595 -18.81 -43.17 -10.26
N ASP A 596 -18.02 -42.61 -11.17
CA ASP A 596 -16.79 -41.88 -10.85
C ASP A 596 -17.12 -40.55 -10.15
N PHE A 597 -16.54 -40.33 -8.97
CA PHE A 597 -16.73 -39.11 -8.19
C PHE A 597 -16.37 -37.85 -8.99
N SER A 598 -15.22 -37.85 -9.67
CA SER A 598 -14.78 -36.67 -10.45
C SER A 598 -15.49 -36.50 -11.79
N TYR A 599 -16.34 -37.45 -12.20
CA TYR A 599 -17.14 -37.35 -13.43
C TYR A 599 -18.51 -36.68 -13.20
N GLN A 600 -18.91 -36.51 -11.94
CA GLN A 600 -20.18 -35.92 -11.56
C GLN A 600 -20.39 -34.55 -12.23
N ASP A 601 -21.57 -34.36 -12.79
CA ASP A 601 -22.05 -33.15 -13.47
C ASP A 601 -21.27 -32.72 -14.72
N LEU A 602 -20.18 -33.40 -15.11
CA LEU A 602 -19.39 -33.02 -16.29
C LEU A 602 -20.22 -33.11 -17.58
N THR A 603 -20.01 -32.12 -18.45
CA THR A 603 -20.62 -32.06 -19.79
C THR A 603 -19.53 -31.99 -20.86
N LYS A 604 -19.89 -31.78 -22.12
CA LYS A 604 -18.90 -31.50 -23.19
C LYS A 604 -18.38 -30.06 -23.20
N GLU A 605 -19.00 -29.19 -22.42
CA GLU A 605 -18.57 -27.80 -22.27
C GLU A 605 -17.70 -27.65 -21.02
N VAL A 606 -16.63 -26.86 -21.12
CA VAL A 606 -15.73 -26.58 -20.00
C VAL A 606 -16.48 -25.79 -18.94
N GLN A 607 -16.51 -26.33 -17.72
CA GLN A 607 -17.17 -25.70 -16.58
C GLN A 607 -16.40 -25.98 -15.30
N LYS A 608 -16.45 -25.05 -14.36
CA LYS A 608 -15.88 -25.23 -13.04
C LYS A 608 -16.47 -26.46 -12.34
N THR A 609 -15.62 -27.29 -11.76
CA THR A 609 -16.03 -28.48 -11.00
C THR A 609 -15.35 -28.52 -9.64
N LYS A 610 -16.14 -28.76 -8.59
CA LYS A 610 -15.62 -29.01 -7.24
C LYS A 610 -15.17 -30.47 -7.04
N TRP A 611 -15.54 -31.36 -7.97
CA TRP A 611 -15.29 -32.80 -7.86
C TRP A 611 -13.86 -33.20 -8.26
N MET A 612 -13.07 -32.25 -8.77
CA MET A 612 -11.64 -32.38 -9.01
C MET A 612 -10.89 -31.42 -8.06
N PRO A 613 -10.63 -31.83 -6.80
CA PRO A 613 -10.06 -30.95 -5.80
C PRO A 613 -8.62 -30.58 -6.12
N VAL A 614 -8.24 -29.38 -5.69
CA VAL A 614 -6.97 -28.72 -5.98
C VAL A 614 -6.13 -28.61 -4.71
N TYR A 615 -4.82 -28.76 -4.84
CA TYR A 615 -3.86 -28.81 -3.74
C TYR A 615 -2.67 -27.87 -3.97
N ASP A 616 -2.23 -27.26 -2.88
CA ASP A 616 -0.90 -26.68 -2.71
C ASP A 616 -0.06 -27.63 -1.86
N GLY A 617 0.89 -28.32 -2.51
CA GLY A 617 1.62 -29.45 -1.94
C GLY A 617 0.65 -30.55 -1.51
N THR A 618 0.44 -30.69 -0.20
CA THR A 618 -0.49 -31.67 0.37
C THR A 618 -1.79 -31.05 0.91
N THR A 619 -1.88 -29.72 0.92
CA THR A 619 -3.01 -28.99 1.48
C THR A 619 -4.07 -28.78 0.41
N ARG A 620 -5.28 -29.28 0.63
CA ARG A 620 -6.41 -29.00 -0.26
C ARG A 620 -6.83 -27.54 -0.13
N ILE A 621 -6.84 -26.82 -1.24
CA ILE A 621 -7.21 -25.40 -1.31
C ILE A 621 -8.56 -25.15 -2.01
N PHE A 622 -9.08 -26.14 -2.74
CA PHE A 622 -10.42 -26.10 -3.33
C PHE A 622 -11.00 -27.50 -3.58
N GLY A 623 -12.33 -27.58 -3.66
CA GLY A 623 -13.06 -28.78 -4.06
C GLY A 623 -13.34 -29.77 -2.93
N GLU A 624 -14.00 -30.86 -3.29
CA GLU A 624 -14.46 -31.92 -2.39
C GLU A 624 -13.74 -33.24 -2.72
N VAL A 625 -13.75 -34.17 -1.77
CA VAL A 625 -13.16 -35.51 -1.89
C VAL A 625 -14.24 -36.56 -1.58
N PRO A 626 -14.10 -37.81 -2.07
CA PRO A 626 -15.00 -38.90 -1.70
C PRO A 626 -15.08 -39.11 -0.18
N ASP A 627 -16.23 -39.58 0.31
CA ASP A 627 -16.44 -39.88 1.72
C ASP A 627 -15.37 -40.83 2.28
N GLY A 628 -14.81 -40.50 3.44
CA GLY A 628 -13.76 -41.29 4.10
C GLY A 628 -12.33 -40.92 3.70
N VAL A 629 -12.14 -40.06 2.69
CA VAL A 629 -10.86 -39.39 2.45
C VAL A 629 -10.71 -38.28 3.48
N VAL A 630 -9.77 -38.46 4.40
CA VAL A 630 -9.35 -37.40 5.32
C VAL A 630 -8.14 -36.75 4.67
N ASP A 631 -8.24 -35.46 4.32
CA ASP A 631 -7.05 -34.69 3.98
C ASP A 631 -6.06 -34.84 5.15
N PRO A 632 -4.73 -34.98 4.90
CA PRO A 632 -3.79 -34.80 5.98
C PRO A 632 -4.18 -33.51 6.68
N THR A 633 -4.44 -33.57 7.99
CA THR A 633 -4.77 -32.38 8.78
C THR A 633 -3.75 -31.35 8.34
N PRO A 634 -4.14 -30.15 7.86
CA PRO A 634 -3.16 -29.14 7.56
C PRO A 634 -2.28 -29.09 8.79
N THR A 635 -1.00 -29.48 8.67
CA THR A 635 0.00 -28.91 9.55
C THR A 635 -0.21 -27.46 9.30
N THR A 636 -0.91 -26.82 10.23
CA THR A 636 -1.19 -25.40 10.17
C THR A 636 0.16 -24.82 9.79
N PRO A 637 0.32 -24.17 8.62
CA PRO A 637 1.48 -23.31 8.47
C PRO A 637 1.40 -22.47 9.72
N THR A 638 2.41 -22.57 10.59
CA THR A 638 2.46 -21.74 11.78
C THR A 638 2.11 -20.35 11.27
N PRO A 639 1.00 -19.72 11.70
CA PRO A 639 0.72 -18.38 11.26
C PRO A 639 2.02 -17.61 11.48
N THR A 640 2.52 -16.92 10.46
CA THR A 640 3.52 -15.89 10.70
C THR A 640 2.90 -15.02 11.79
N VAL A 641 3.45 -15.15 12.99
CA VAL A 641 2.82 -14.70 14.20
C VAL A 641 2.86 -13.18 14.12
N THR A 642 1.71 -12.52 13.93
CA THR A 642 1.56 -11.18 14.47
C THR A 642 1.88 -11.29 15.96
N PRO A 643 2.93 -10.64 16.48
CA PRO A 643 3.44 -10.92 17.81
C PRO A 643 2.38 -10.51 18.84
N THR A 644 1.73 -11.51 19.44
CA THR A 644 1.01 -11.36 20.71
C THR A 644 1.61 -12.40 21.66
N PRO A 645 2.01 -11.99 22.87
CA PRO A 645 3.11 -12.61 23.61
C PRO A 645 2.76 -14.04 24.03
N THR A 646 3.54 -15.01 23.56
CA THR A 646 3.49 -16.37 24.10
C THR A 646 4.40 -16.46 25.31
N SER A 647 3.84 -16.91 26.43
CA SER A 647 4.58 -17.20 27.65
C SER A 647 5.55 -18.37 27.44
N THR A 648 6.84 -18.07 27.64
CA THR A 648 7.85 -18.94 28.28
C THR A 648 7.92 -20.41 27.83
N GLY A 649 8.63 -20.68 26.73
CA GLY A 649 9.73 -21.66 26.81
C GLY A 649 10.75 -21.12 27.83
N ASN A 650 11.41 -21.97 28.61
CA ASN A 650 12.29 -21.54 29.72
C ASN A 650 13.33 -20.49 29.25
N VAL A 651 13.02 -19.21 29.44
CA VAL A 651 13.94 -18.10 29.17
C VAL A 651 15.04 -18.20 30.21
N LEU A 652 16.22 -18.63 29.78
CA LEU A 652 17.42 -18.57 30.58
C LEU A 652 18.17 -17.30 30.15
N LYS A 653 17.79 -16.15 30.73
CA LYS A 653 18.47 -14.87 30.47
C LYS A 653 19.99 -15.06 30.61
N GLY A 654 20.73 -14.64 29.60
CA GLY A 654 22.17 -14.80 29.50
C GLY A 654 22.67 -16.02 28.71
N ASP A 655 21.83 -17.00 28.37
CA ASP A 655 22.17 -18.17 27.54
C ASP A 655 21.92 -17.84 26.06
N ILE A 656 22.89 -17.21 25.40
CA ILE A 656 22.75 -16.69 24.03
C ILE A 656 23.03 -17.76 22.97
N ASN A 657 23.59 -18.92 23.35
CA ASN A 657 23.84 -20.03 22.44
C ASN A 657 22.85 -21.18 22.61
N LEU A 658 21.92 -21.06 23.56
CA LEU A 658 20.84 -22.01 23.86
C LEU A 658 21.37 -23.38 24.29
N ASP A 659 22.51 -23.42 24.97
CA ASP A 659 23.12 -24.68 25.44
C ASP A 659 22.65 -25.10 26.85
N GLY A 660 21.80 -24.28 27.48
CA GLY A 660 21.24 -24.50 28.81
C GLY A 660 22.14 -24.01 29.94
N THR A 661 23.24 -23.31 29.64
CA THR A 661 24.17 -22.74 30.63
C THR A 661 24.47 -21.27 30.35
N VAL A 662 24.79 -20.51 31.41
CA VAL A 662 25.17 -19.08 31.28
C VAL A 662 26.62 -18.93 31.71
N ASP A 663 27.53 -18.83 30.75
CA ASP A 663 28.97 -18.81 31.01
C ASP A 663 29.77 -17.83 30.12
N SER A 664 31.10 -17.95 30.15
CA SER A 664 31.99 -17.05 29.40
C SER A 664 31.84 -17.12 27.88
N THR A 665 31.27 -18.21 27.36
CA THR A 665 30.95 -18.43 25.97
C THR A 665 29.85 -17.47 25.53
N ASP A 666 28.78 -17.35 26.32
CA ASP A 666 27.70 -16.40 26.06
C ASP A 666 28.18 -14.95 26.07
N LEU A 667 29.01 -14.60 27.05
CA LEU A 667 29.60 -13.26 27.11
C LEU A 667 30.46 -12.95 25.89
N THR A 668 31.12 -13.96 25.32
CA THR A 668 31.94 -13.81 24.12
C THR A 668 31.08 -13.65 22.88
N LEU A 669 30.02 -14.45 22.77
CA LEU A 669 29.05 -14.39 21.69
C LEU A 669 28.30 -13.06 21.69
N MET A 670 27.78 -12.62 22.84
CA MET A 670 27.11 -11.33 22.98
C MET A 670 28.01 -10.15 22.60
N LYS A 671 29.30 -10.19 22.96
CA LYS A 671 30.28 -9.19 22.46
C LYS A 671 30.46 -9.23 20.95
N ARG A 672 30.50 -10.43 20.35
CA ARG A 672 30.61 -10.57 18.89
C ARG A 672 29.37 -10.05 18.20
N PHE A 673 28.17 -10.25 18.77
CA PHE A 673 26.93 -9.68 18.27
C PHE A 673 26.97 -8.15 18.28
N VAL A 674 27.24 -7.55 19.44
CA VAL A 674 27.33 -6.08 19.60
C VAL A 674 28.41 -5.46 18.70
N LEU A 675 29.51 -6.18 18.45
CA LEU A 675 30.59 -5.75 17.54
C LEU A 675 30.32 -6.03 16.06
N ARG A 676 29.13 -6.51 15.69
CA ARG A 676 28.77 -6.94 14.32
C ARG A 676 29.80 -7.92 13.77
N LYS A 677 30.11 -8.97 14.52
CA LYS A 677 31.01 -10.09 14.16
C LYS A 677 30.35 -11.45 14.42
N TRP A 678 29.02 -11.46 14.39
CA TRP A 678 28.23 -12.67 14.56
C TRP A 678 28.40 -13.59 13.35
N PRO A 679 28.70 -14.88 13.55
CA PRO A 679 28.90 -15.81 12.44
C PRO A 679 27.62 -15.93 11.61
N VAL A 680 27.76 -15.84 10.29
CA VAL A 680 26.70 -16.17 9.34
C VAL A 680 26.44 -17.68 9.45
N ARG A 681 25.25 -18.05 9.94
CA ARG A 681 24.84 -19.46 10.11
C ARG A 681 24.06 -20.00 8.91
N ASP A 682 23.59 -19.10 8.05
CA ASP A 682 22.82 -19.40 6.85
C ASP A 682 23.27 -18.47 5.70
N ILE A 683 23.67 -19.07 4.58
CA ILE A 683 24.21 -18.37 3.40
C ILE A 683 23.06 -17.80 2.54
N SER A 684 21.81 -18.16 2.84
CA SER A 684 20.62 -17.65 2.14
C SER A 684 20.17 -16.24 2.57
N TYR A 685 20.77 -15.68 3.62
CA TYR A 685 20.48 -14.32 4.09
C TYR A 685 21.64 -13.35 3.74
N PRO A 686 21.38 -12.28 2.96
CA PRO A 686 22.43 -11.42 2.40
C PRO A 686 22.99 -10.35 3.35
N GLU A 687 22.73 -10.43 4.67
CA GLU A 687 23.33 -9.49 5.61
C GLU A 687 24.81 -9.84 5.89
N PRO A 688 25.70 -8.84 5.99
CA PRO A 688 27.15 -9.08 6.14
C PRO A 688 27.52 -9.76 7.47
N TYR A 689 26.58 -9.88 8.42
CA TYR A 689 26.74 -10.53 9.72
C TYR A 689 25.46 -11.32 10.03
N GLY A 690 25.55 -12.53 10.56
CA GLY A 690 24.36 -13.35 10.86
C GLY A 690 23.43 -12.68 11.89
N LYS A 691 22.12 -12.93 11.81
CA LYS A 691 21.13 -12.50 12.82
C LYS A 691 21.04 -13.51 13.98
N LEU A 692 20.61 -13.02 15.15
CA LEU A 692 20.17 -13.89 16.24
C LEU A 692 18.78 -14.44 15.91
N THR A 693 18.51 -15.67 16.32
CA THR A 693 17.14 -16.17 16.39
C THR A 693 16.35 -15.39 17.46
N PRO A 694 15.01 -15.38 17.41
CA PRO A 694 14.19 -14.71 18.43
C PRO A 694 14.49 -15.19 19.87
N GLU A 695 14.80 -16.47 20.05
CA GLU A 695 15.13 -17.04 21.37
C GLU A 695 16.51 -16.58 21.87
N GLU A 696 17.51 -16.56 20.98
CA GLU A 696 18.83 -15.99 21.30
C GLU A 696 18.73 -14.48 21.60
N PHE A 697 17.81 -13.77 20.94
CA PHE A 697 17.55 -12.35 21.23
C PHE A 697 16.92 -12.17 22.61
N VAL A 698 15.87 -12.93 22.95
CA VAL A 698 15.20 -12.83 24.25
C VAL A 698 16.14 -13.21 25.40
N ASN A 699 17.00 -14.21 25.22
CA ASN A 699 18.02 -14.57 26.21
C ASN A 699 19.16 -13.53 26.28
N GLY A 700 19.49 -12.90 25.15
CA GLY A 700 20.55 -11.91 25.05
C GLY A 700 20.18 -10.51 25.57
N ASP A 701 18.92 -10.11 25.48
CA ASP A 701 18.37 -8.89 26.07
C ASP A 701 18.18 -9.11 27.57
N VAL A 702 19.25 -8.96 28.35
CA VAL A 702 19.24 -9.35 29.76
C VAL A 702 18.59 -8.30 30.66
N ASN A 703 18.33 -7.09 30.17
CA ASN A 703 17.61 -6.05 30.92
C ASN A 703 16.14 -5.86 30.48
N SER A 704 15.71 -6.59 29.45
CA SER A 704 14.38 -6.57 28.85
C SER A 704 14.00 -5.18 28.30
N ASP A 705 14.95 -4.45 27.72
CA ASP A 705 14.71 -3.15 27.09
C ASP A 705 14.46 -3.24 25.56
N ASN A 706 14.36 -4.47 25.05
CA ASN A 706 14.15 -4.79 23.65
C ASN A 706 15.33 -4.39 22.75
N ALA A 707 16.54 -4.31 23.30
CA ALA A 707 17.81 -4.19 22.60
C ALA A 707 18.87 -5.15 23.17
N ILE A 708 19.90 -5.46 22.38
CA ILE A 708 21.12 -6.11 22.88
C ILE A 708 22.28 -5.18 22.58
N ASP A 709 22.78 -4.52 23.62
CA ASP A 709 23.85 -3.55 23.49
C ASP A 709 24.96 -3.72 24.54
N SER A 710 25.79 -2.68 24.71
CA SER A 710 26.90 -2.70 25.68
C SER A 710 26.45 -2.85 27.15
N THR A 711 25.20 -2.52 27.44
CA THR A 711 24.53 -2.67 28.74
C THR A 711 24.32 -4.13 29.06
N ASP A 712 23.80 -4.93 28.11
CA ASP A 712 23.61 -6.38 28.26
C ASP A 712 24.93 -7.10 28.45
N VAL A 713 25.95 -6.74 27.67
CA VAL A 713 27.31 -7.27 27.82
C VAL A 713 27.85 -7.01 29.24
N THR A 714 27.56 -5.84 29.81
CA THR A 714 28.01 -5.46 31.15
C THR A 714 27.25 -6.24 32.23
N LEU A 715 25.95 -6.42 32.05
CA LEU A 715 25.09 -7.17 32.96
C LEU A 715 25.43 -8.67 32.95
N LEU A 716 25.57 -9.28 31.78
CA LEU A 716 26.00 -10.68 31.62
C LEU A 716 27.37 -10.92 32.26
N LYS A 717 28.32 -10.00 32.05
CA LYS A 717 29.63 -10.05 32.72
C LYS A 717 29.51 -9.98 34.25
N ARG A 718 28.65 -9.12 34.79
CA ARG A 718 28.42 -9.02 36.25
C ARG A 718 27.77 -10.28 36.81
N PHE A 719 26.86 -10.90 36.07
CA PHE A 719 26.20 -12.14 36.43
C PHE A 719 27.18 -13.32 36.50
N ILE A 720 28.00 -13.53 35.45
CA ILE A 720 29.04 -14.57 35.41
C ILE A 720 30.07 -14.39 36.54
N LEU A 721 30.43 -13.14 36.85
CA LEU A 721 31.34 -12.80 37.96
C LEU A 721 30.66 -12.86 39.35
N ARG A 722 29.39 -13.26 39.42
CA ARG A 722 28.56 -13.34 40.65
C ARG A 722 28.50 -12.01 41.40
N LYS A 723 28.62 -10.89 40.69
CA LYS A 723 28.40 -9.53 41.23
C LYS A 723 26.91 -9.17 41.31
N ILE A 724 26.09 -9.86 40.53
CA ILE A 724 24.64 -9.92 40.61
C ILE A 724 24.24 -11.39 40.55
N SER A 725 23.16 -11.77 41.24
CA SER A 725 22.62 -13.14 41.23
C SER A 725 21.44 -13.32 40.28
N THR A 726 20.89 -12.22 39.78
CA THR A 726 19.77 -12.11 38.84
C THR A 726 19.99 -10.89 37.96
N PHE A 727 19.32 -10.82 36.82
CA PHE A 727 19.37 -9.66 35.95
C PHE A 727 18.32 -8.60 36.35
N PRO A 728 18.45 -7.34 35.90
CA PRO A 728 17.39 -6.35 36.05
C PRO A 728 16.17 -6.78 35.23
N ASN A 729 14.96 -6.69 35.80
CA ASN A 729 13.70 -7.03 35.11
C ASN A 729 13.62 -8.50 34.62
N SER A 730 14.37 -9.42 35.23
CA SER A 730 14.35 -10.88 34.94
C SER A 730 13.54 -11.70 35.91
#